data_AF-A0A8D0ND55-F1
#
_entry.id   AF-A0A8D0ND55-F1
#
_cell.length_a   1.000
_cell.length_b   1.000
_cell.length_c   1.000
_cell.angle_alpha   90.00
_cell.angle_beta   90.00
_cell.angle_gamma   90.00
#
_symmetry.space_group_name_H-M   'P 1'
#
loop_
_entity.id
_entity.type
_entity.pdbx_description
1 polymer ?
#
loop_
_entity_poly.entity_id
_entity_poly.type
_entity_poly.pdbx_seq_one_letter_code
_entity_poly.pdbx_strand_id
1 'polypeptide(L)'
;MSRESKTYRLLLFLFLGHVVASHRASESWQDLHPLLQKVAEEIIDGSYLNALLDLIQFQSSHVWTADLSHRVLDYLNSRNVAFTIPSLQAAMENHLEQRLYQPQKLLEDLRGTDALQFHTAMRCLLEDKKERLELDDVIIDLREIRKQALQSPGVNRSLFLITLERCFQVLNPLECVEILGRVLRGSSGHFLQPDITEKLPRDLREDAFKNLSAVFRELYDQTSAQSQRALYSWMTGILQTSSNVTDDSVSWVSAESLWILGRYMVHLPLEEITNISPIEVGLFISYDNATKQLDTVYDITPALAQAFLERIRASSFDTRNTSTVHRLGLLVCFYDDLELLDAAVAQVLLHQMIKCSHLRGFQAEVQKLKADLLEIATENQTLNETLGSLSDAVVGLTHSQLESLSPEAVHGAISTLNQVSGWAKSQVILLSAKYLAHEKVLSFHNASQMGVLLAGVSTQALHAMDRRDLTQVLRSTIALHMSDLSPAQQHGVLRKVMEAGGTDSSIADIQGAFFKEVSLFDLRREPGFNASVLKEKELRRSQALFLLELLSKTTGRLEELLSAGQLIKGVMCSHVDAMSADSFLAHFQYFEKNFALLSPHQINCLAWKYWEVSRSSMPPFLLAALPARYLASVPASQCVPFLISLGKRQLDSLVLDSHKRNSVLRKVRQCLNDSVADEYTVDILGNLLCHLPAAVIHHGMSPRAWATALYSLRDCPDLSPQQKAAVKLRLLEQHGHPQNWTAETTRDLGSFLVLFSGDELSSVATKFPHILQQTASKMAGILLPQEFLWAVFESVRNSSQESPSSHSSGCHGVVAPSSEHIVRLAEANTCWAPEGLLCLEEATFCRTVELLGAVRGFSLAQLRTLKEKAVQVWDTPSYWREHQIVSLGRIALALNESELEQLDLSSIDTVASLSQQTEWTPAQAKSILQGFLEDSGYSIQDLKSFHLVGLGATLCAMNVTEISLIKISEFRVVVARIGTLLCSTHVLAEFKRKAEVVFGEPTKWSSSVLQELGTIAAGLTKEELRMLDKELMPHFQPSAITCLPDEIFKELSVEQIASLGPENAAAVTPAQRRQLSMLQLHSLQRALDGAKIRSWLDAPLNASPTRTPSSPSPPGELWGGCCEQARRVLCPC
;
A
#
# COMPACT_ATOMS: atom_id res chain seq x y z
N MET A 1 -5.70 -24.92 24.35
CA MET A 1 -5.09 -25.95 23.47
C MET A 1 -3.84 -25.35 22.85
N SER A 2 -2.69 -25.63 23.46
CA SER A 2 -1.40 -24.96 23.26
C SER A 2 -0.34 -26.05 23.17
N ARG A 3 0.10 -26.38 21.95
CA ARG A 3 1.22 -27.29 21.70
C ARG A 3 1.82 -27.15 20.28
N GLU A 4 1.68 -25.98 19.64
CA GLU A 4 2.16 -25.74 18.27
C GLU A 4 3.37 -24.79 18.17
N SER A 5 3.96 -24.33 19.28
CA SER A 5 5.04 -23.32 19.22
C SER A 5 6.42 -23.78 19.70
N LYS A 6 6.70 -25.09 19.70
CA LYS A 6 8.00 -25.63 20.14
C LYS A 6 9.06 -25.75 19.04
N THR A 7 8.79 -25.32 17.81
CA THR A 7 9.64 -25.70 16.66
C THR A 7 10.68 -24.67 16.24
N TYR A 8 10.61 -23.42 16.70
CA TYR A 8 11.45 -22.38 16.10
C TYR A 8 12.89 -22.29 16.65
N ARG A 9 13.18 -22.78 17.87
CA ARG A 9 14.53 -22.73 18.49
C ARG A 9 14.77 -23.77 19.58
N LEU A 10 14.06 -24.90 19.54
CA LEU A 10 14.21 -25.97 20.54
C LEU A 10 15.22 -27.03 20.13
N LEU A 11 15.86 -26.85 18.96
CA LEU A 11 16.93 -27.71 18.45
C LEU A 11 18.29 -27.46 19.12
N LEU A 12 18.46 -26.37 19.89
CA LEU A 12 19.77 -25.96 20.40
C LEU A 12 19.96 -26.02 21.92
N PHE A 13 18.97 -26.46 22.71
CA PHE A 13 19.10 -26.37 24.19
C PHE A 13 18.57 -27.51 25.07
N LEU A 14 18.20 -28.68 24.52
CA LEU A 14 17.65 -29.77 25.34
C LEU A 14 18.27 -31.17 25.14
N PHE A 15 19.59 -31.26 24.92
CA PHE A 15 20.30 -32.54 24.99
C PHE A 15 21.68 -32.41 25.65
N LEU A 16 21.70 -32.01 26.93
CA LEU A 16 22.83 -32.22 27.83
C LEU A 16 22.32 -32.89 29.10
N GLY A 17 22.16 -34.21 29.03
CA GLY A 17 21.83 -35.08 30.16
C GLY A 17 22.39 -36.48 29.89
N HIS A 18 23.41 -36.85 30.65
CA HIS A 18 24.13 -38.13 30.61
C HIS A 18 23.24 -39.38 30.43
N VAL A 19 23.65 -40.31 29.56
CA VAL A 19 23.77 -41.75 29.89
C VAL A 19 24.97 -42.35 29.14
N VAL A 20 25.65 -43.25 29.85
CA VAL A 20 26.94 -43.89 29.62
C VAL A 20 26.80 -45.25 28.91
N ALA A 21 27.78 -45.52 28.03
CA ALA A 21 28.41 -46.79 27.63
C ALA A 21 27.66 -48.01 27.06
N SER A 22 28.24 -48.42 25.93
CA SER A 22 28.46 -49.78 25.42
C SER A 22 27.27 -50.51 24.82
N HIS A 23 27.41 -50.91 23.55
CA HIS A 23 27.29 -52.30 23.15
C HIS A 23 28.12 -52.60 21.90
N ARG A 24 28.52 -53.87 21.83
CA ARG A 24 29.47 -54.46 20.89
C ARG A 24 29.02 -54.29 19.44
N ALA A 25 30.01 -54.10 18.57
CA ALA A 25 29.89 -54.32 17.14
C ALA A 25 29.28 -55.72 16.89
N SER A 26 28.09 -55.73 16.29
CA SER A 26 27.52 -56.91 15.65
C SER A 26 27.83 -56.81 14.17
N GLU A 27 28.65 -57.74 13.67
CA GLU A 27 28.84 -57.94 12.24
C GLU A 27 27.52 -58.46 11.62
N SER A 28 26.70 -57.56 11.08
CA SER A 28 25.65 -57.92 10.13
C SER A 28 25.39 -56.77 9.14
N TRP A 29 26.39 -56.46 8.33
CA TRP A 29 26.35 -55.42 7.29
C TRP A 29 25.46 -55.78 6.07
N GLN A 30 24.59 -56.79 6.18
CA GLN A 30 23.90 -57.39 5.02
C GLN A 30 22.41 -57.03 4.87
N ASP A 31 21.80 -56.27 5.79
CA ASP A 31 20.34 -56.02 5.76
C ASP A 31 19.95 -54.52 5.87
N LEU A 32 20.68 -53.61 5.21
CA LEU A 32 20.22 -52.22 5.03
C LEU A 32 19.46 -52.11 3.70
N HIS A 33 18.23 -51.59 3.74
CA HIS A 33 17.41 -51.42 2.53
C HIS A 33 18.19 -50.63 1.46
N PRO A 34 18.17 -51.00 0.16
CA PRO A 34 18.97 -50.33 -0.87
C PRO A 34 18.81 -48.81 -0.91
N LEU A 35 17.59 -48.33 -0.65
CA LEU A 35 17.31 -46.89 -0.57
C LEU A 35 17.96 -46.22 0.66
N LEU A 36 18.02 -46.89 1.81
CA LEU A 36 18.72 -46.38 3.00
C LEU A 36 20.23 -46.45 2.85
N GLN A 37 20.73 -47.43 2.09
CA GLN A 37 22.13 -47.46 1.68
C GLN A 37 22.45 -46.28 0.76
N LYS A 38 21.58 -45.97 -0.20
CA LYS A 38 21.69 -44.79 -1.07
C LYS A 38 21.67 -43.49 -0.26
N VAL A 39 20.75 -43.34 0.71
CA VAL A 39 20.73 -42.22 1.66
C VAL A 39 22.07 -42.06 2.39
N ALA A 40 22.66 -43.16 2.87
CA ALA A 40 23.92 -43.11 3.58
C ALA A 40 25.10 -42.72 2.67
N GLU A 41 25.16 -43.23 1.44
CA GLU A 41 26.17 -42.82 0.45
C GLU A 41 25.99 -41.34 0.05
N GLU A 42 24.76 -40.86 -0.13
CA GLU A 42 24.50 -39.45 -0.43
C GLU A 42 24.88 -38.52 0.73
N ILE A 43 24.76 -38.97 1.99
CA ILE A 43 25.28 -38.24 3.16
C ILE A 43 26.81 -38.17 3.13
N ILE A 44 27.49 -39.27 2.76
CA ILE A 44 28.96 -39.33 2.64
C ILE A 44 29.45 -38.36 1.55
N ASP A 45 28.72 -38.30 0.42
CA ASP A 45 29.02 -37.40 -0.70
C ASP A 45 28.65 -35.93 -0.42
N GLY A 46 27.98 -35.65 0.70
CA GLY A 46 27.51 -34.31 1.07
C GLY A 46 26.26 -33.84 0.31
N SER A 47 25.57 -34.75 -0.35
CA SER A 47 24.31 -34.55 -1.09
C SER A 47 23.09 -34.64 -0.17
N TYR A 48 23.07 -33.83 0.89
CA TYR A 48 22.06 -33.92 1.96
C TYR A 48 20.62 -33.71 1.48
N LEU A 49 20.39 -32.92 0.43
CA LEU A 49 19.06 -32.76 -0.15
C LEU A 49 18.57 -34.06 -0.79
N ASN A 50 19.41 -34.72 -1.59
CA ASN A 50 19.07 -35.99 -2.21
C ASN A 50 18.80 -37.06 -1.15
N ALA A 51 19.66 -37.10 -0.11
CA ALA A 51 19.50 -38.04 1.00
C ALA A 51 18.17 -37.85 1.73
N LEU A 52 17.73 -36.59 1.90
CA LEU A 52 16.42 -36.28 2.46
C LEU A 52 15.28 -36.72 1.54
N LEU A 53 15.39 -36.51 0.23
CA LEU A 53 14.38 -36.91 -0.74
C LEU A 53 14.21 -38.43 -0.81
N ASP A 54 15.32 -39.17 -0.83
CA ASP A 54 15.30 -40.63 -0.77
C ASP A 54 14.73 -41.10 0.57
N LEU A 55 15.06 -40.45 1.69
CA LEU A 55 14.47 -40.77 2.99
C LEU A 55 12.94 -40.57 3.01
N ILE A 56 12.44 -39.48 2.44
CA ILE A 56 10.99 -39.23 2.29
C ILE A 56 10.35 -40.32 1.44
N GLN A 57 11.01 -40.71 0.35
CA GLN A 57 10.53 -41.78 -0.50
C GLN A 57 10.48 -43.13 0.24
N PHE A 58 11.49 -43.45 1.05
CA PHE A 58 11.47 -44.64 1.89
C PHE A 58 10.25 -44.66 2.82
N GLN A 59 10.03 -43.57 3.56
CA GLN A 59 8.92 -43.46 4.51
C GLN A 59 7.54 -43.46 3.85
N SER A 60 7.43 -43.04 2.59
CA SER A 60 6.16 -43.12 1.85
C SER A 60 5.71 -44.56 1.57
N SER A 61 6.61 -45.53 1.68
CA SER A 61 6.36 -46.94 1.38
C SER A 61 6.71 -47.92 2.52
N HIS A 62 7.44 -47.46 3.55
CA HIS A 62 7.96 -48.29 4.64
C HIS A 62 7.82 -47.58 6.00
N VAL A 63 7.65 -48.36 7.07
CA VAL A 63 7.56 -47.83 8.44
C VAL A 63 8.96 -47.61 9.01
N TRP A 64 9.21 -46.42 9.58
CA TRP A 64 10.45 -46.13 10.28
C TRP A 64 10.48 -46.79 11.66
N THR A 65 11.58 -47.46 12.01
CA THR A 65 11.78 -48.09 13.33
C THR A 65 13.09 -47.60 13.95
N ALA A 66 13.17 -47.53 15.28
CA ALA A 66 14.34 -47.05 16.01
C ALA A 66 15.64 -47.80 15.65
N ASP A 67 15.56 -49.08 15.31
CA ASP A 67 16.71 -49.91 14.90
C ASP A 67 17.32 -49.46 13.56
N LEU A 68 16.52 -48.89 12.65
CA LEU A 68 17.01 -48.42 11.34
C LEU A 68 17.94 -47.21 11.45
N SER A 69 17.72 -46.31 12.41
CA SER A 69 18.58 -45.14 12.61
C SER A 69 19.99 -45.56 13.06
N HIS A 70 20.08 -46.54 13.95
CA HIS A 70 21.33 -47.13 14.39
C HIS A 70 22.07 -47.86 13.26
N ARG A 71 21.35 -48.63 12.42
CA ARG A 71 21.97 -49.29 11.26
C ARG A 71 22.53 -48.31 10.22
N VAL A 72 21.84 -47.20 9.97
CA VAL A 72 22.34 -46.14 9.07
C VAL A 72 23.60 -45.49 9.66
N LEU A 73 23.63 -45.20 10.96
CA LEU A 73 24.82 -44.65 11.64
C LEU A 73 25.99 -45.63 11.62
N ASP A 74 25.73 -46.91 11.87
CA ASP A 74 26.75 -47.94 11.80
C ASP A 74 27.34 -47.99 10.37
N TYR A 75 26.51 -47.89 9.33
CA TYR A 75 26.97 -47.83 7.93
C TYR A 75 27.87 -46.62 7.68
N LEU A 76 27.47 -45.42 8.11
CA LEU A 76 28.29 -44.20 7.99
C LEU A 76 29.62 -44.33 8.74
N ASN A 77 29.59 -44.86 9.97
CA ASN A 77 30.77 -45.08 10.80
C ASN A 77 31.73 -46.10 10.16
N SER A 78 31.20 -47.13 9.49
CA SER A 78 32.00 -48.14 8.77
C SER A 78 32.79 -47.57 7.59
N ARG A 79 32.30 -46.46 7.01
CA ARG A 79 32.94 -45.72 5.92
C ARG A 79 33.90 -44.63 6.42
N ASN A 80 34.30 -44.68 7.70
CA ASN A 80 35.14 -43.68 8.39
C ASN A 80 34.50 -42.28 8.49
N VAL A 81 33.17 -42.16 8.38
CA VAL A 81 32.45 -40.89 8.57
C VAL A 81 31.75 -40.92 9.92
N ALA A 82 32.37 -40.32 10.94
CA ALA A 82 31.86 -40.33 12.30
C ALA A 82 30.75 -39.29 12.49
N PHE A 83 29.48 -39.72 12.38
CA PHE A 83 28.32 -38.92 12.74
C PHE A 83 27.65 -39.46 14.01
N THR A 84 27.18 -38.53 14.85
CA THR A 84 26.12 -38.77 15.84
C THR A 84 24.78 -38.32 15.26
N ILE A 85 23.65 -38.83 15.76
CA ILE A 85 22.31 -38.37 15.34
C ILE A 85 22.19 -36.84 15.43
N PRO A 86 22.57 -36.17 16.54
CA PRO A 86 22.47 -34.72 16.64
C PRO A 86 23.38 -33.98 15.66
N SER A 87 24.59 -34.48 15.39
CA SER A 87 25.50 -33.84 14.44
C SER A 87 25.06 -34.00 12.99
N LEU A 88 24.47 -35.14 12.63
CA LEU A 88 23.93 -35.37 11.29
C LEU A 88 22.71 -34.47 11.06
N GLN A 89 21.82 -34.41 12.05
CA GLN A 89 20.68 -33.51 12.03
C GLN A 89 21.11 -32.04 11.87
N ALA A 90 22.06 -31.57 12.69
CA ALA A 90 22.58 -30.21 12.58
C ALA A 90 23.24 -29.94 11.22
N ALA A 91 23.92 -30.93 10.63
CA ALA A 91 24.51 -30.81 9.30
C ALA A 91 23.44 -30.68 8.21
N MET A 92 22.39 -31.50 8.26
CA MET A 92 21.27 -31.46 7.33
C MET A 92 20.48 -30.14 7.46
N GLU A 93 20.15 -29.71 8.68
CA GLU A 93 19.44 -28.45 8.93
C GLU A 93 20.23 -27.24 8.42
N ASN A 94 21.52 -27.17 8.75
CA ASN A 94 22.40 -26.10 8.27
C ASN A 94 22.52 -26.13 6.73
N HIS A 95 22.60 -27.30 6.11
CA HIS A 95 22.64 -27.43 4.65
C HIS A 95 21.35 -26.89 4.00
N LEU A 96 20.18 -27.30 4.50
CA LEU A 96 18.89 -26.83 3.99
C LEU A 96 18.69 -25.34 4.21
N GLU A 97 19.05 -24.82 5.39
CA GLU A 97 19.01 -23.39 5.69
C GLU A 97 19.94 -22.59 4.76
N GLN A 98 21.14 -23.10 4.46
CA GLN A 98 22.03 -22.49 3.48
C GLN A 98 21.41 -22.44 2.08
N ARG A 99 20.63 -23.45 1.68
CA ARG A 99 19.91 -23.46 0.38
C ARG A 99 18.77 -22.45 0.31
N LEU A 100 18.14 -22.11 1.44
CA LEU A 100 17.18 -21.00 1.51
C LEU A 100 17.84 -19.65 1.20
N TYR A 101 19.09 -19.46 1.61
CA TYR A 101 19.87 -18.24 1.38
C TYR A 101 20.76 -18.30 0.13
N GLN A 102 20.84 -19.44 -0.54
CA GLN A 102 21.59 -19.65 -1.79
C GLN A 102 20.70 -20.36 -2.83
N PRO A 103 19.61 -19.71 -3.28
CA PRO A 103 18.61 -20.32 -4.16
C PRO A 103 19.21 -20.82 -5.49
N GLN A 104 20.31 -20.24 -5.96
CA GLN A 104 21.04 -20.72 -7.13
C GLN A 104 21.61 -22.13 -6.93
N LYS A 105 22.16 -22.42 -5.75
CA LYS A 105 22.63 -23.78 -5.43
C LYS A 105 21.49 -24.77 -5.28
N LEU A 106 20.34 -24.31 -4.77
CA LEU A 106 19.13 -25.14 -4.76
C LEU A 106 18.71 -25.53 -6.18
N LEU A 107 18.79 -24.60 -7.14
CA LEU A 107 18.55 -24.90 -8.56
C LEU A 107 19.54 -25.94 -9.09
N GLU A 108 20.83 -25.82 -8.78
CA GLU A 108 21.86 -26.79 -9.16
C GLU A 108 21.62 -28.18 -8.55
N ASP A 109 21.30 -28.26 -7.26
CA ASP A 109 20.99 -29.54 -6.60
C ASP A 109 19.77 -30.21 -7.27
N LEU A 110 18.71 -29.43 -7.55
CA LEU A 110 17.52 -29.96 -8.23
C LEU A 110 17.81 -30.41 -9.67
N ARG A 111 18.78 -29.81 -10.38
CA ARG A 111 19.28 -30.33 -11.66
C ARG A 111 20.03 -31.65 -11.52
N GLY A 112 20.67 -31.88 -10.37
CA GLY A 112 21.43 -33.09 -10.07
C GLY A 112 20.61 -34.30 -9.59
N THR A 113 19.37 -34.08 -9.12
CA THR A 113 18.46 -35.17 -8.68
C THR A 113 18.19 -36.21 -9.78
N ASP A 114 17.80 -37.44 -9.46
CA ASP A 114 17.22 -38.35 -10.47
C ASP A 114 15.72 -38.07 -10.72
N ALA A 115 15.07 -38.78 -11.64
CA ALA A 115 13.66 -38.54 -11.99
C ALA A 115 12.70 -38.72 -10.79
N LEU A 116 13.00 -39.67 -9.91
CA LEU A 116 12.14 -40.05 -8.78
C LEU A 116 12.36 -39.12 -7.60
N GLN A 117 13.61 -38.73 -7.35
CA GLN A 117 13.98 -37.65 -6.43
C GLN A 117 13.36 -36.32 -6.86
N PHE A 118 13.42 -35.98 -8.15
CA PHE A 118 12.81 -34.76 -8.68
C PHE A 118 11.30 -34.73 -8.46
N HIS A 119 10.60 -35.81 -8.78
CA HIS A 119 9.17 -35.94 -8.50
C HIS A 119 8.85 -35.76 -7.01
N THR A 120 9.64 -36.41 -6.14
CA THR A 120 9.48 -36.31 -4.69
C THR A 120 9.72 -34.88 -4.19
N ALA A 121 10.72 -34.18 -4.73
CA ALA A 121 11.02 -32.80 -4.38
C ALA A 121 9.86 -31.85 -4.74
N MET A 122 9.34 -31.97 -5.97
CA MET A 122 8.21 -31.16 -6.43
C MET A 122 6.96 -31.44 -5.61
N ARG A 123 6.69 -32.71 -5.26
CA ARG A 123 5.59 -33.10 -4.39
C ARG A 123 5.72 -32.47 -2.99
N CYS A 124 6.91 -32.56 -2.39
CA CYS A 124 7.16 -32.03 -1.04
C CYS A 124 7.01 -30.50 -0.97
N LEU A 125 7.39 -29.79 -2.04
CA LEU A 125 7.33 -28.33 -2.08
C LEU A 125 5.93 -27.81 -2.45
N LEU A 126 5.12 -28.60 -3.15
CA LEU A 126 3.90 -28.09 -3.76
C LEU A 126 2.61 -28.75 -3.27
N GLU A 127 2.57 -30.00 -2.82
CA GLU A 127 1.31 -30.64 -2.36
C GLU A 127 0.87 -30.17 -0.96
N ASP A 128 -0.36 -29.65 -0.81
CA ASP A 128 -0.94 -29.20 0.48
C ASP A 128 -1.30 -30.31 1.49
N LYS A 129 -0.58 -31.44 1.47
CA LYS A 129 -0.72 -32.49 2.48
C LYS A 129 0.04 -32.11 3.76
N LYS A 130 -0.59 -32.38 4.90
CA LYS A 130 0.05 -32.29 6.23
C LYS A 130 0.99 -33.49 6.40
N GLU A 131 2.24 -33.34 5.96
CA GLU A 131 3.25 -34.38 6.13
C GLU A 131 4.22 -33.98 7.25
N ARG A 132 4.28 -34.80 8.31
CA ARG A 132 5.34 -34.78 9.31
C ARG A 132 6.15 -36.05 9.11
N LEU A 133 7.47 -35.94 9.04
CA LEU A 133 8.34 -37.13 9.05
C LEU A 133 8.69 -37.41 10.51
N GLU A 134 8.28 -38.57 11.01
CA GLU A 134 8.58 -39.02 12.37
C GLU A 134 9.72 -40.04 12.28
N LEU A 135 10.90 -39.63 12.76
CA LEU A 135 12.13 -40.41 12.84
C LEU A 135 12.43 -40.69 14.31
N ASP A 136 11.57 -41.49 14.96
CA ASP A 136 11.62 -41.79 16.39
C ASP A 136 11.47 -40.51 17.25
N ASP A 137 12.55 -40.00 17.86
CA ASP A 137 12.55 -38.75 18.64
C ASP A 137 12.64 -37.46 17.79
N VAL A 138 12.83 -37.57 16.47
CA VAL A 138 12.98 -36.43 15.55
C VAL A 138 11.72 -36.24 14.70
N ILE A 139 11.10 -35.06 14.79
CA ILE A 139 9.94 -34.68 13.97
C ILE A 139 10.37 -33.58 13.00
N ILE A 140 10.37 -33.90 11.70
CA ILE A 140 10.62 -32.91 10.63
C ILE A 140 9.26 -32.40 10.13
N ASP A 141 9.00 -31.11 10.36
CA ASP A 141 7.79 -30.43 9.89
C ASP A 141 8.00 -29.91 8.45
N LEU A 142 7.66 -30.75 7.46
CA LEU A 142 7.79 -30.40 6.04
C LEU A 142 6.94 -29.19 5.66
N ARG A 143 5.85 -28.92 6.38
CA ARG A 143 4.99 -27.76 6.12
C ARG A 143 5.69 -26.46 6.47
N GLU A 144 6.37 -26.40 7.62
CA GLU A 144 7.09 -25.17 8.00
C GLU A 144 8.32 -24.97 7.13
N ILE A 145 9.05 -26.04 6.78
CA ILE A 145 10.18 -25.97 5.82
C ILE A 145 9.70 -25.44 4.47
N ARG A 146 8.61 -25.99 3.93
CA ARG A 146 8.01 -25.51 2.68
C ARG A 146 7.61 -24.04 2.77
N LYS A 147 6.94 -23.64 3.84
CA LYS A 147 6.50 -22.26 4.04
C LYS A 147 7.69 -21.31 4.11
N GLN A 148 8.76 -21.68 4.81
CA GLN A 148 10.01 -20.91 4.86
C GLN A 148 10.68 -20.84 3.48
N ALA A 149 10.71 -21.95 2.74
CA ALA A 149 11.24 -22.01 1.38
C ALA A 149 10.52 -21.07 0.43
N LEU A 150 9.19 -21.16 0.34
CA LEU A 150 8.39 -20.32 -0.55
C LEU A 150 8.38 -18.83 -0.16
N GLN A 151 8.72 -18.51 1.10
CA GLN A 151 8.87 -17.13 1.59
C GLN A 151 10.31 -16.59 1.50
N SER A 152 11.27 -17.42 1.09
CA SER A 152 12.65 -17.01 0.92
C SER A 152 12.85 -16.40 -0.47
N PRO A 153 13.42 -15.18 -0.59
CA PRO A 153 13.68 -14.56 -1.88
C PRO A 153 14.53 -15.45 -2.80
N GLY A 154 14.16 -15.51 -4.09
CA GLY A 154 14.85 -16.28 -5.11
C GLY A 154 14.50 -17.78 -5.16
N VAL A 155 13.94 -18.41 -4.11
CA VAL A 155 13.56 -19.83 -4.16
C VAL A 155 12.48 -20.07 -5.20
N ASN A 156 11.44 -19.23 -5.26
CA ASN A 156 10.41 -19.33 -6.29
C ASN A 156 11.00 -19.19 -7.70
N ARG A 157 12.09 -18.41 -7.88
CA ARG A 157 12.78 -18.32 -9.17
C ARG A 157 13.47 -19.64 -9.53
N SER A 158 14.13 -20.28 -8.57
CA SER A 158 14.73 -21.60 -8.78
C SER A 158 13.67 -22.63 -9.17
N LEU A 159 12.52 -22.64 -8.49
CA LEU A 159 11.40 -23.52 -8.80
C LEU A 159 10.80 -23.23 -10.17
N PHE A 160 10.71 -21.97 -10.55
CA PHE A 160 10.23 -21.56 -11.88
C PHE A 160 11.16 -22.08 -12.99
N LEU A 161 12.47 -21.83 -12.85
CA LEU A 161 13.45 -22.23 -13.85
C LEU A 161 13.56 -23.75 -13.98
N ILE A 162 13.63 -24.49 -12.86
CA ILE A 162 13.74 -25.96 -12.93
C ILE A 162 12.47 -26.61 -13.51
N THR A 163 11.31 -25.98 -13.31
CA THR A 163 10.06 -26.45 -13.91
C THR A 163 10.14 -26.37 -15.44
N LEU A 164 10.63 -25.25 -15.99
CA LEU A 164 10.80 -25.09 -17.43
C LEU A 164 11.91 -25.97 -18.01
N GLU A 165 13.04 -26.08 -17.30
CA GLU A 165 14.22 -26.82 -17.79
C GLU A 165 14.03 -28.33 -17.74
N ARG A 166 13.38 -28.86 -16.69
CA ARG A 166 13.43 -30.29 -16.39
C ARG A 166 12.07 -30.95 -16.23
N CYS A 167 11.07 -30.26 -15.67
CA CYS A 167 9.78 -30.92 -15.36
C CYS A 167 9.15 -31.53 -16.62
N PHE A 168 9.05 -30.76 -17.71
CA PHE A 168 8.45 -31.24 -18.96
C PHE A 168 9.21 -32.38 -19.65
N GLN A 169 10.44 -32.68 -19.22
CA GLN A 169 11.24 -33.81 -19.69
C GLN A 169 11.01 -35.08 -18.85
N VAL A 170 10.61 -34.92 -17.59
CA VAL A 170 10.63 -35.99 -16.58
C VAL A 170 9.22 -36.38 -16.11
N LEU A 171 8.31 -35.42 -16.00
CA LEU A 171 6.96 -35.58 -15.46
C LEU A 171 5.89 -35.38 -16.53
N ASN A 172 4.64 -35.66 -16.17
CA ASN A 172 3.49 -35.43 -17.05
C ASN A 172 3.33 -33.91 -17.32
N PRO A 173 3.17 -33.46 -18.59
CA PRO A 173 2.97 -32.05 -18.91
C PRO A 173 1.86 -31.36 -18.12
N LEU A 174 0.77 -32.07 -17.78
CA LEU A 174 -0.32 -31.50 -16.96
C LEU A 174 0.14 -31.19 -15.53
N GLU A 175 0.92 -32.09 -14.92
CA GLU A 175 1.51 -31.90 -13.60
C GLU A 175 2.48 -30.71 -13.61
N CYS A 176 3.31 -30.61 -14.66
CA CYS A 176 4.23 -29.48 -14.81
C CYS A 176 3.53 -28.13 -15.00
N VAL A 177 2.40 -28.09 -15.71
CA VAL A 177 1.59 -26.88 -15.84
C VAL A 177 0.95 -26.49 -14.50
N GLU A 178 0.49 -27.45 -13.71
CA GLU A 178 -0.02 -27.18 -12.37
C GLU A 178 1.05 -26.60 -11.44
N ILE A 179 2.24 -27.21 -11.45
CA ILE A 179 3.44 -26.74 -10.74
C ILE A 179 3.78 -25.31 -11.17
N LEU A 180 3.92 -25.09 -12.48
CA LEU A 180 4.27 -23.79 -13.05
C LEU A 180 3.24 -22.73 -12.66
N GLY A 181 1.95 -23.09 -12.69
CA GLY A 181 0.86 -22.22 -12.27
C GLY A 181 0.94 -21.84 -10.79
N ARG A 182 1.27 -22.78 -9.90
CA ARG A 182 1.46 -22.46 -8.47
C ARG A 182 2.65 -21.53 -8.24
N VAL A 183 3.78 -21.78 -8.89
CA VAL A 183 4.98 -20.95 -8.76
C VAL A 183 4.73 -19.53 -9.28
N LEU A 184 4.13 -19.40 -10.46
CA LEU A 184 3.86 -18.11 -11.08
C LEU A 184 2.85 -17.26 -10.30
N ARG A 185 1.81 -17.89 -9.71
CA ARG A 185 0.87 -17.21 -8.79
C ARG A 185 1.57 -16.68 -7.53
N GLY A 186 2.66 -17.34 -7.11
CA GLY A 186 3.48 -16.92 -5.98
C GLY A 186 4.52 -15.86 -6.29
N SER A 187 4.68 -15.43 -7.55
CA SER A 187 5.82 -14.61 -8.01
C SER A 187 5.44 -13.31 -8.72
N SER A 188 4.32 -12.70 -8.36
CA SER A 188 3.84 -11.39 -8.85
C SER A 188 4.07 -11.10 -10.35
N GLY A 189 3.95 -12.11 -11.22
CA GLY A 189 4.12 -12.02 -12.69
C GLY A 189 5.53 -11.68 -13.22
N HIS A 190 6.45 -11.17 -12.38
CA HIS A 190 7.74 -10.63 -12.81
C HIS A 190 8.72 -11.65 -13.40
N PHE A 191 8.49 -12.95 -13.18
CA PHE A 191 9.27 -14.02 -13.80
C PHE A 191 8.98 -14.18 -15.29
N LEU A 192 7.80 -13.78 -15.76
CA LEU A 192 7.44 -13.83 -17.17
C LEU A 192 8.05 -12.63 -17.87
N GLN A 193 9.36 -12.67 -18.12
CA GLN A 193 10.05 -11.71 -19.00
C GLN A 193 9.97 -12.17 -20.46
N PRO A 194 10.17 -11.29 -21.45
CA PRO A 194 10.00 -11.65 -22.86
C PRO A 194 10.87 -12.84 -23.32
N ASP A 195 12.10 -12.96 -22.80
CA ASP A 195 13.05 -14.02 -23.13
C ASP A 195 12.61 -15.41 -22.63
N ILE A 196 11.74 -15.48 -21.63
CA ILE A 196 11.20 -16.75 -21.12
C ILE A 196 10.34 -17.47 -22.16
N THR A 197 9.69 -16.74 -23.07
CA THR A 197 8.83 -17.34 -24.09
C THR A 197 9.57 -18.28 -25.02
N GLU A 198 10.88 -18.11 -25.20
CA GLU A 198 11.74 -19.03 -25.94
C GLU A 198 11.94 -20.38 -25.23
N LYS A 199 11.81 -20.40 -23.90
CA LYS A 199 11.96 -21.59 -23.05
C LYS A 199 10.64 -22.32 -22.81
N LEU A 200 9.51 -21.73 -23.18
CA LEU A 200 8.21 -22.38 -23.04
C LEU A 200 8.09 -23.56 -24.03
N PRO A 201 7.51 -24.70 -23.62
CA PRO A 201 7.29 -25.82 -24.52
C PRO A 201 6.41 -25.42 -25.71
N ARG A 202 6.80 -25.79 -26.93
CA ARG A 202 6.00 -25.51 -28.15
C ARG A 202 5.00 -26.63 -28.47
N ASP A 203 5.36 -27.87 -28.11
CA ASP A 203 4.54 -29.06 -28.39
C ASP A 203 3.80 -29.52 -27.12
N LEU A 204 2.75 -28.78 -26.74
CA LEU A 204 1.88 -29.15 -25.63
C LEU A 204 0.63 -29.87 -26.11
N ARG A 205 0.18 -30.88 -25.35
CA ARG A 205 -1.17 -31.44 -25.53
C ARG A 205 -2.21 -30.37 -25.25
N GLU A 206 -3.36 -30.48 -25.91
CA GLU A 206 -4.45 -29.49 -25.87
C GLU A 206 -4.85 -29.08 -24.44
N ASP A 207 -5.06 -30.04 -23.53
CA ASP A 207 -5.43 -29.76 -22.14
C ASP A 207 -4.34 -29.00 -21.37
N ALA A 208 -3.07 -29.37 -21.58
CA ALA A 208 -1.93 -28.72 -20.91
C ALA A 208 -1.73 -27.29 -21.44
N PHE A 209 -1.89 -27.09 -22.74
CA PHE A 209 -1.88 -25.77 -23.36
C PHE A 209 -3.00 -24.89 -22.80
N LYS A 210 -4.25 -25.38 -22.82
CA LYS A 210 -5.43 -24.66 -22.27
C LYS A 210 -5.23 -24.26 -20.81
N ASN A 211 -4.72 -25.16 -19.97
CA ASN A 211 -4.44 -24.88 -18.56
C ASN A 211 -3.34 -23.84 -18.36
N LEU A 212 -2.26 -23.89 -19.16
CA LEU A 212 -1.18 -22.91 -19.07
C LEU A 212 -1.62 -21.53 -19.57
N SER A 213 -2.38 -21.46 -20.66
CA SER A 213 -3.01 -20.23 -21.15
C SER A 213 -3.93 -19.61 -20.09
N ALA A 214 -4.67 -20.42 -19.33
CA ALA A 214 -5.50 -19.94 -18.23
C ALA A 214 -4.67 -19.30 -17.10
N VAL A 215 -3.50 -19.87 -16.76
CA VAL A 215 -2.56 -19.26 -15.80
C VAL A 215 -2.05 -17.91 -16.31
N PHE A 216 -1.64 -17.82 -17.59
CA PHE A 216 -1.18 -16.55 -18.14
C PHE A 216 -2.27 -15.48 -18.15
N ARG A 217 -3.52 -15.86 -18.43
CA ARG A 217 -4.68 -14.95 -18.34
C ARG A 217 -4.89 -14.42 -16.92
N GLU A 218 -4.74 -15.27 -15.90
CA GLU A 218 -4.85 -14.88 -14.48
C GLU A 218 -3.76 -13.87 -14.09
N LEU A 219 -2.56 -14.00 -14.66
CA LEU A 219 -1.40 -13.18 -14.33
C LEU A 219 -1.18 -11.98 -15.24
N TYR A 220 -2.05 -11.77 -16.24
CA TYR A 220 -1.90 -10.73 -17.25
C TYR A 220 -1.55 -9.36 -16.64
N ASP A 221 -2.26 -8.94 -15.59
CA ASP A 221 -2.08 -7.66 -14.91
C ASP A 221 -0.79 -7.51 -14.10
N GLN A 222 -0.15 -8.62 -13.79
CA GLN A 222 1.10 -8.68 -13.04
C GLN A 222 2.32 -8.75 -13.97
N THR A 223 2.11 -8.82 -15.28
CA THR A 223 3.17 -8.88 -16.31
C THR A 223 3.31 -7.57 -17.04
N SER A 224 4.50 -7.28 -17.59
CA SER A 224 4.70 -6.12 -18.46
C SER A 224 3.98 -6.23 -19.78
N ALA A 225 3.72 -5.08 -20.39
CA ALA A 225 3.22 -4.97 -21.76
C ALA A 225 4.08 -5.73 -22.77
N GLN A 226 5.42 -5.64 -22.65
CA GLN A 226 6.32 -6.42 -23.52
C GLN A 226 6.14 -7.93 -23.33
N SER A 227 6.02 -8.39 -22.08
CA SER A 227 5.84 -9.81 -21.77
C SER A 227 4.46 -10.32 -22.16
N GLN A 228 3.42 -9.49 -21.98
CA GLN A 228 2.08 -9.76 -22.49
C GLN A 228 2.12 -9.99 -24.01
N ARG A 229 2.82 -9.12 -24.74
CA ARG A 229 2.96 -9.26 -26.19
C ARG A 229 3.78 -10.49 -26.60
N ALA A 230 4.83 -10.82 -25.86
CA ALA A 230 5.62 -12.03 -26.11
C ALA A 230 4.80 -13.31 -25.85
N LEU A 231 4.05 -13.37 -24.74
CA LEU A 231 3.17 -14.50 -24.41
C LEU A 231 2.05 -14.66 -25.44
N TYR A 232 1.46 -13.54 -25.90
CA TYR A 232 0.50 -13.55 -27.01
C TYR A 232 1.11 -14.21 -28.25
N SER A 233 2.31 -13.78 -28.67
CA SER A 233 3.00 -14.37 -29.84
C SER A 233 3.29 -15.87 -29.67
N TRP A 234 3.61 -16.33 -28.46
CA TRP A 234 3.78 -17.75 -28.17
C TRP A 234 2.45 -18.52 -28.30
N MET A 235 1.36 -17.99 -27.72
CA MET A 235 0.03 -18.61 -27.79
C MET A 235 -0.46 -18.70 -29.24
N THR A 236 -0.31 -17.63 -30.02
CA THR A 236 -0.78 -17.61 -31.42
C THR A 236 0.04 -18.53 -32.31
N GLY A 237 1.35 -18.68 -32.07
CA GLY A 237 2.18 -19.64 -32.81
C GLY A 237 1.69 -21.09 -32.68
N ILE A 238 1.22 -21.49 -31.50
CA ILE A 238 0.63 -22.83 -31.29
C ILE A 238 -0.74 -22.93 -31.96
N LEU A 239 -1.60 -21.93 -31.78
CA LEU A 239 -2.96 -21.92 -32.36
C LEU A 239 -2.93 -21.95 -33.89
N GLN A 240 -2.05 -21.19 -34.53
CA GLN A 240 -1.89 -21.17 -35.99
C GLN A 240 -1.36 -22.50 -36.54
N THR A 241 -0.49 -23.19 -35.80
CA THR A 241 0.02 -24.51 -36.22
C THR A 241 -1.08 -25.56 -36.18
N SER A 242 -2.04 -25.44 -35.25
CA SER A 242 -3.15 -26.38 -35.11
C SER A 242 -4.26 -26.20 -36.15
N SER A 243 -4.38 -25.03 -36.80
CA SER A 243 -5.52 -24.70 -37.66
C SER A 243 -5.44 -25.23 -39.10
N ASN A 244 -4.30 -25.78 -39.55
CA ASN A 244 -4.12 -26.40 -40.89
C ASN A 244 -4.67 -25.58 -42.07
N VAL A 245 -4.65 -24.25 -41.99
CA VAL A 245 -5.17 -23.37 -43.05
C VAL A 245 -4.10 -23.20 -44.13
N THR A 246 -4.37 -23.69 -45.34
CA THR A 246 -3.45 -23.62 -46.51
C THR A 246 -3.73 -22.43 -47.43
N ASP A 247 -4.72 -21.59 -47.11
CA ASP A 247 -5.17 -20.45 -47.91
C ASP A 247 -5.05 -19.16 -47.09
N ASP A 248 -4.16 -18.24 -47.52
CA ASP A 248 -3.85 -16.98 -46.82
C ASP A 248 -5.07 -16.02 -46.69
N SER A 249 -6.21 -16.36 -47.32
CA SER A 249 -7.44 -15.56 -47.27
C SER A 249 -8.38 -15.88 -46.10
N VAL A 250 -8.19 -16.99 -45.39
CA VAL A 250 -9.07 -17.42 -44.28
C VAL A 250 -8.38 -17.17 -42.94
N SER A 251 -8.99 -16.33 -42.09
CA SER A 251 -8.49 -16.07 -40.74
C SER A 251 -8.37 -17.38 -39.93
N TRP A 252 -7.25 -17.54 -39.23
CA TRP A 252 -7.01 -18.68 -38.34
C TRP A 252 -7.80 -18.59 -37.02
N VAL A 253 -8.42 -17.44 -36.76
CA VAL A 253 -9.13 -17.16 -35.53
C VAL A 253 -10.50 -17.84 -35.55
N SER A 254 -10.64 -18.91 -34.77
CA SER A 254 -11.91 -19.58 -34.49
C SER A 254 -12.51 -19.11 -33.16
N ALA A 255 -13.75 -19.50 -32.87
CA ALA A 255 -14.35 -19.29 -31.56
C ALA A 255 -13.49 -19.89 -30.43
N GLU A 256 -12.94 -21.09 -30.64
CA GLU A 256 -12.03 -21.76 -29.68
C GLU A 256 -10.72 -20.99 -29.48
N SER A 257 -10.13 -20.47 -30.55
CA SER A 257 -8.94 -19.61 -30.47
C SER A 257 -9.21 -18.38 -29.60
N LEU A 258 -10.38 -17.74 -29.76
CA LEU A 258 -10.77 -16.59 -28.92
C LEU A 258 -10.93 -17.00 -27.45
N TRP A 259 -11.54 -18.14 -27.14
CA TRP A 259 -11.65 -18.65 -25.76
C TRP A 259 -10.31 -18.90 -25.09
N ILE A 260 -9.37 -19.49 -25.83
CA ILE A 260 -8.02 -19.79 -25.33
C ILE A 260 -7.24 -18.49 -25.08
N LEU A 261 -7.28 -17.55 -26.04
CA LEU A 261 -6.65 -16.24 -25.90
C LEU A 261 -7.19 -15.48 -24.68
N GLY A 262 -8.49 -15.59 -24.42
CA GLY A 262 -9.09 -14.88 -23.29
C GLY A 262 -8.86 -13.38 -23.42
N ARG A 263 -8.23 -12.80 -22.40
CA ARG A 263 -7.83 -11.39 -22.39
C ARG A 263 -6.78 -11.03 -23.44
N TYR A 264 -5.92 -11.96 -23.85
CA TYR A 264 -4.87 -11.69 -24.84
C TYR A 264 -5.40 -11.35 -26.24
N MET A 265 -6.71 -11.50 -26.48
CA MET A 265 -7.35 -11.05 -27.72
C MET A 265 -7.19 -9.55 -27.99
N VAL A 266 -6.91 -8.73 -26.97
CA VAL A 266 -6.61 -7.29 -27.15
C VAL A 266 -5.32 -7.04 -27.95
N HIS A 267 -4.50 -8.06 -28.17
CA HIS A 267 -3.30 -7.97 -29.01
C HIS A 267 -3.52 -8.43 -30.45
N LEU A 268 -4.73 -8.88 -30.81
CA LEU A 268 -5.06 -9.24 -32.19
C LEU A 268 -4.86 -8.03 -33.10
N PRO A 269 -4.20 -8.19 -34.27
CA PRO A 269 -4.15 -7.16 -35.28
C PRO A 269 -5.56 -6.78 -35.72
N LEU A 270 -5.77 -5.49 -36.01
CA LEU A 270 -7.07 -4.99 -36.49
C LEU A 270 -7.53 -5.74 -37.75
N GLU A 271 -6.61 -5.95 -38.69
CA GLU A 271 -6.83 -6.69 -39.93
C GLU A 271 -7.31 -8.13 -39.67
N GLU A 272 -6.74 -8.79 -38.67
CA GLU A 272 -7.13 -10.15 -38.29
C GLU A 272 -8.56 -10.17 -37.74
N ILE A 273 -8.93 -9.19 -36.90
CA ILE A 273 -10.29 -9.07 -36.35
C ILE A 273 -11.32 -8.86 -37.45
N THR A 274 -11.02 -8.02 -38.44
CA THR A 274 -11.92 -7.79 -39.58
C THR A 274 -12.11 -9.02 -40.47
N ASN A 275 -11.12 -9.93 -40.48
CA ASN A 275 -11.13 -11.13 -41.31
C ASN A 275 -11.69 -12.39 -40.61
N ILE A 276 -11.91 -12.38 -39.29
CA ILE A 276 -12.51 -13.53 -38.55
C ILE A 276 -13.80 -13.96 -39.24
N SER A 277 -14.11 -15.23 -39.47
CA SER A 277 -15.40 -15.63 -40.08
C SER A 277 -16.64 -15.13 -39.29
N PRO A 278 -17.74 -14.66 -39.93
CA PRO A 278 -18.93 -14.23 -39.19
C PRO A 278 -19.57 -15.39 -38.41
N ILE A 279 -19.41 -16.62 -38.90
CA ILE A 279 -19.87 -17.84 -38.23
C ILE A 279 -19.09 -18.05 -36.93
N GLU A 280 -17.76 -17.91 -36.97
CA GLU A 280 -16.89 -18.11 -35.81
C GLU A 280 -17.12 -17.04 -34.74
N VAL A 281 -17.23 -15.75 -35.12
CA VAL A 281 -17.58 -14.68 -34.17
C VAL A 281 -18.99 -14.89 -33.60
N GLY A 282 -19.94 -15.34 -34.44
CA GLY A 282 -21.28 -15.71 -33.98
C GLY A 282 -21.23 -16.85 -32.96
N LEU A 283 -20.45 -17.90 -33.20
CA LEU A 283 -20.25 -19.00 -32.25
C LEU A 283 -19.63 -18.51 -30.94
N PHE A 284 -18.61 -17.64 -31.00
CA PHE A 284 -18.01 -17.04 -29.81
C PHE A 284 -19.04 -16.28 -28.95
N ILE A 285 -19.83 -15.39 -29.55
CA ILE A 285 -20.88 -14.64 -28.83
C ILE A 285 -22.08 -15.52 -28.43
N SER A 286 -22.28 -16.67 -29.08
CA SER A 286 -23.43 -17.55 -28.81
C SER A 286 -23.38 -18.21 -27.43
N TYR A 287 -22.20 -18.41 -26.84
CA TYR A 287 -22.04 -19.06 -25.54
C TYR A 287 -22.14 -18.07 -24.37
N ASP A 288 -22.78 -18.50 -23.27
CA ASP A 288 -22.96 -17.70 -22.05
C ASP A 288 -21.62 -17.28 -21.39
N ASN A 289 -20.52 -17.95 -21.72
CA ASN A 289 -19.22 -17.61 -21.17
C ASN A 289 -18.61 -16.35 -21.82
N ALA A 290 -19.23 -15.79 -22.88
CA ALA A 290 -18.61 -14.77 -23.74
C ALA A 290 -18.56 -13.45 -23.00
N THR A 291 -19.65 -13.14 -22.29
CA THR A 291 -19.72 -12.03 -21.35
C THR A 291 -18.58 -12.09 -20.35
N LYS A 292 -18.37 -13.23 -19.68
CA LYS A 292 -17.31 -13.36 -18.65
C LYS A 292 -15.92 -13.09 -19.20
N GLN A 293 -15.65 -13.49 -20.44
CA GLN A 293 -14.37 -13.24 -21.07
C GLN A 293 -14.22 -11.79 -21.51
N LEU A 294 -15.23 -11.24 -22.18
CA LEU A 294 -15.25 -9.84 -22.61
C LEU A 294 -15.32 -8.87 -21.43
N ASP A 295 -15.70 -9.33 -20.23
CA ASP A 295 -15.60 -8.56 -18.99
C ASP A 295 -14.15 -8.46 -18.47
N THR A 296 -13.18 -9.17 -19.06
CA THR A 296 -11.77 -9.14 -18.65
C THR A 296 -10.86 -8.30 -19.54
N VAL A 297 -11.34 -7.80 -20.68
CA VAL A 297 -10.53 -7.03 -21.67
C VAL A 297 -10.40 -5.55 -21.31
N TYR A 298 -9.92 -5.25 -20.10
CA TYR A 298 -9.85 -3.88 -19.58
C TYR A 298 -9.02 -2.90 -20.42
N ASP A 299 -8.03 -3.40 -21.18
CA ASP A 299 -7.10 -2.60 -21.98
C ASP A 299 -7.49 -2.55 -23.48
N ILE A 300 -8.71 -2.98 -23.84
CA ILE A 300 -9.17 -2.91 -25.24
C ILE A 300 -9.24 -1.46 -25.71
N THR A 301 -8.78 -1.21 -26.94
CA THR A 301 -8.81 0.12 -27.54
C THR A 301 -10.10 0.34 -28.33
N PRO A 302 -10.52 1.61 -28.54
CA PRO A 302 -11.72 1.90 -29.33
C PRO A 302 -11.72 1.24 -30.72
N ALA A 303 -10.60 1.27 -31.43
CA ALA A 303 -10.47 0.68 -32.76
C ALA A 303 -10.69 -0.84 -32.75
N LEU A 304 -10.12 -1.56 -31.77
CA LEU A 304 -10.30 -3.00 -31.66
C LEU A 304 -11.73 -3.35 -31.25
N ALA A 305 -12.30 -2.60 -30.29
CA ALA A 305 -13.66 -2.79 -29.84
C ALA A 305 -14.67 -2.59 -30.98
N GLN A 306 -14.50 -1.54 -31.79
CA GLN A 306 -15.32 -1.27 -32.97
C GLN A 306 -15.21 -2.39 -34.01
N ALA A 307 -13.99 -2.86 -34.31
CA ALA A 307 -13.83 -3.98 -35.25
C ALA A 307 -14.54 -5.27 -34.78
N PHE A 308 -14.51 -5.57 -33.47
CA PHE A 308 -15.29 -6.67 -32.90
C PHE A 308 -16.80 -6.42 -33.02
N LEU A 309 -17.29 -5.22 -32.69
CA LEU A 309 -18.71 -4.88 -32.79
C LEU A 309 -19.24 -4.97 -34.23
N GLU A 310 -18.49 -4.45 -35.20
CA GLU A 310 -18.81 -4.57 -36.63
C GLU A 310 -18.86 -6.04 -37.06
N ARG A 311 -17.91 -6.86 -36.58
CA ARG A 311 -17.89 -8.27 -36.95
C ARG A 311 -19.02 -9.08 -36.32
N ILE A 312 -19.42 -8.72 -35.10
CA ILE A 312 -20.61 -9.28 -34.46
C ILE A 312 -21.87 -8.89 -35.24
N ARG A 313 -21.98 -7.63 -35.67
CA ARG A 313 -23.09 -7.15 -36.52
C ARG A 313 -23.17 -7.87 -37.86
N ALA A 314 -22.03 -8.27 -38.42
CA ALA A 314 -21.97 -9.06 -39.66
C ALA A 314 -22.36 -10.55 -39.48
N SER A 315 -22.50 -11.01 -38.23
CA SER A 315 -22.98 -12.37 -37.91
C SER A 315 -24.51 -12.42 -37.81
N SER A 316 -25.08 -13.49 -37.26
CA SER A 316 -26.53 -13.60 -37.02
C SER A 316 -27.04 -12.81 -35.80
N PHE A 317 -26.18 -12.03 -35.13
CA PHE A 317 -26.50 -11.29 -33.92
C PHE A 317 -26.77 -9.81 -34.23
N ASP A 318 -27.93 -9.32 -33.82
CA ASP A 318 -28.26 -7.90 -33.83
C ASP A 318 -27.80 -7.24 -32.52
N THR A 319 -26.90 -6.26 -32.60
CA THR A 319 -26.39 -5.53 -31.43
C THR A 319 -27.42 -4.61 -30.79
N ARG A 320 -28.56 -4.35 -31.44
CA ARG A 320 -29.71 -3.63 -30.88
C ARG A 320 -30.62 -4.54 -30.04
N ASN A 321 -30.47 -5.86 -30.15
CA ASN A 321 -31.23 -6.82 -29.36
C ASN A 321 -30.69 -6.89 -27.92
N THR A 322 -31.57 -6.77 -26.93
CA THR A 322 -31.23 -6.81 -25.50
C THR A 322 -30.44 -8.06 -25.10
N SER A 323 -30.78 -9.22 -25.67
CA SER A 323 -30.07 -10.48 -25.40
C SER A 323 -28.61 -10.46 -25.89
N THR A 324 -28.35 -9.78 -27.01
CA THR A 324 -27.00 -9.56 -27.54
C THR A 324 -26.23 -8.57 -26.66
N VAL A 325 -26.87 -7.48 -26.23
CA VAL A 325 -26.26 -6.45 -25.36
C VAL A 325 -25.71 -7.05 -24.06
N HIS A 326 -26.44 -7.99 -23.44
CA HIS A 326 -25.96 -8.72 -22.26
C HIS A 326 -24.72 -9.62 -22.53
N ARG A 327 -24.44 -9.95 -23.79
CA ARG A 327 -23.31 -10.80 -24.22
C ARG A 327 -22.05 -10.02 -24.59
N LEU A 328 -22.16 -8.71 -24.80
CA LEU A 328 -21.07 -7.87 -25.31
C LEU A 328 -19.94 -7.59 -24.31
N GLY A 329 -20.08 -7.95 -23.03
CA GLY A 329 -19.03 -7.67 -22.03
C GLY A 329 -18.64 -6.19 -22.02
N LEU A 330 -17.34 -5.87 -21.98
CA LEU A 330 -16.84 -4.48 -22.05
C LEU A 330 -16.97 -3.81 -23.42
N LEU A 331 -17.40 -4.52 -24.47
CA LEU A 331 -17.61 -3.90 -25.79
C LEU A 331 -18.75 -2.87 -25.76
N VAL A 332 -19.69 -2.99 -24.82
CA VAL A 332 -20.78 -2.00 -24.61
C VAL A 332 -20.26 -0.59 -24.34
N CYS A 333 -19.03 -0.46 -23.83
CA CYS A 333 -18.40 0.82 -23.53
C CYS A 333 -17.98 1.61 -24.77
N PHE A 334 -18.01 0.97 -25.94
CA PHE A 334 -17.64 1.53 -27.23
C PHE A 334 -18.79 1.43 -28.24
N TYR A 335 -20.02 1.33 -27.74
CA TYR A 335 -21.22 1.26 -28.57
C TYR A 335 -21.38 2.54 -29.39
N ASP A 336 -21.59 2.40 -30.69
CA ASP A 336 -21.55 3.47 -31.70
C ASP A 336 -22.89 3.68 -32.43
N ASP A 337 -23.77 2.68 -32.44
CA ASP A 337 -25.03 2.70 -33.20
C ASP A 337 -26.19 3.33 -32.40
N LEU A 338 -26.09 4.64 -32.16
CA LEU A 338 -27.09 5.44 -31.41
C LEU A 338 -28.31 5.83 -32.25
N GLU A 339 -28.23 5.75 -33.58
CA GLU A 339 -29.30 6.19 -34.47
C GLU A 339 -30.54 5.27 -34.40
N LEU A 340 -31.71 5.87 -34.09
CA LEU A 340 -33.00 5.17 -33.96
C LEU A 340 -33.01 4.15 -32.80
N LEU A 341 -32.21 4.37 -31.77
CA LEU A 341 -32.17 3.53 -30.56
C LEU A 341 -33.41 3.80 -29.69
N ASP A 342 -34.10 2.74 -29.28
CA ASP A 342 -35.26 2.85 -28.38
C ASP A 342 -34.82 3.12 -26.92
N ALA A 343 -35.64 3.86 -26.17
CA ALA A 343 -35.36 4.23 -24.78
C ALA A 343 -35.16 3.00 -23.87
N ALA A 344 -35.87 1.88 -24.08
CA ALA A 344 -35.68 0.67 -23.28
C ALA A 344 -34.33 0.00 -23.57
N VAL A 345 -33.87 0.04 -24.83
CA VAL A 345 -32.54 -0.49 -25.20
C VAL A 345 -31.44 0.41 -24.64
N ALA A 346 -31.61 1.73 -24.68
CA ALA A 346 -30.70 2.68 -24.04
C ALA A 346 -30.56 2.42 -22.53
N GLN A 347 -31.66 2.16 -21.82
CA GLN A 347 -31.63 1.77 -20.39
C GLN A 347 -30.86 0.47 -20.16
N VAL A 348 -31.05 -0.55 -21.02
CA VAL A 348 -30.29 -1.81 -20.93
C VAL A 348 -28.79 -1.59 -21.18
N LEU A 349 -28.43 -0.75 -22.16
CA LEU A 349 -27.05 -0.37 -22.43
C LEU A 349 -26.43 0.35 -21.22
N LEU A 350 -27.09 1.37 -20.67
CA LEU A 350 -26.64 2.07 -19.47
C LEU A 350 -26.43 1.09 -18.29
N HIS A 351 -27.34 0.14 -18.09
CA HIS A 351 -27.17 -0.89 -17.08
C HIS A 351 -25.96 -1.79 -17.35
N GLN A 352 -25.74 -2.19 -18.61
CA GLN A 352 -24.54 -2.94 -18.98
C GLN A 352 -23.27 -2.10 -18.91
N MET A 353 -23.33 -0.76 -18.92
CA MET A 353 -22.14 0.08 -18.86
C MET A 353 -21.54 0.25 -17.46
N ILE A 354 -22.12 -0.32 -16.41
CA ILE A 354 -21.53 -0.30 -15.04
C ILE A 354 -20.10 -0.84 -15.04
N LYS A 355 -19.86 -1.92 -15.78
CA LYS A 355 -18.54 -2.56 -15.94
C LYS A 355 -17.50 -1.68 -16.65
N CYS A 356 -17.90 -0.60 -17.33
CA CYS A 356 -16.97 0.30 -18.00
C CYS A 356 -16.04 1.03 -17.03
N SER A 357 -16.41 1.09 -15.75
CA SER A 357 -15.52 1.52 -14.65
C SER A 357 -14.22 0.70 -14.57
N HIS A 358 -14.20 -0.54 -15.07
CA HIS A 358 -13.01 -1.38 -15.10
C HIS A 358 -12.05 -1.06 -16.27
N LEU A 359 -12.45 -0.23 -17.24
CA LEU A 359 -11.61 0.09 -18.40
C LEU A 359 -10.35 0.88 -18.00
N ARG A 360 -9.23 0.47 -18.57
CA ARG A 360 -7.90 1.07 -18.42
C ARG A 360 -7.73 2.23 -19.38
N GLY A 361 -8.53 3.27 -19.21
CA GLY A 361 -8.52 4.49 -20.05
C GLY A 361 -9.87 4.75 -20.69
N PHE A 362 -9.93 5.77 -21.55
CA PHE A 362 -11.12 6.17 -22.31
C PHE A 362 -12.35 6.52 -21.47
N GLN A 363 -12.16 6.84 -20.19
CA GLN A 363 -13.25 7.13 -19.28
C GLN A 363 -14.03 8.38 -19.71
N ALA A 364 -13.38 9.37 -20.33
CA ALA A 364 -14.08 10.56 -20.81
C ALA A 364 -15.05 10.24 -21.96
N GLU A 365 -14.63 9.38 -22.89
CA GLU A 365 -15.45 8.88 -24.00
C GLU A 365 -16.62 8.03 -23.48
N VAL A 366 -16.37 7.19 -22.48
CA VAL A 366 -17.42 6.41 -21.81
C VAL A 366 -18.43 7.34 -21.12
N GLN A 367 -17.97 8.39 -20.45
CA GLN A 367 -18.87 9.37 -19.82
C GLN A 367 -19.68 10.16 -20.86
N LYS A 368 -19.08 10.49 -22.01
CA LYS A 368 -19.79 11.09 -23.14
C LYS A 368 -20.87 10.16 -23.68
N LEU A 369 -20.54 8.90 -23.97
CA LEU A 369 -21.50 7.89 -24.41
C LEU A 369 -22.63 7.67 -23.39
N LYS A 370 -22.32 7.66 -22.09
CA LYS A 370 -23.34 7.60 -21.03
C LYS A 370 -24.26 8.82 -21.05
N ALA A 371 -23.72 10.02 -21.28
CA ALA A 371 -24.52 11.23 -21.39
C ALA A 371 -25.46 11.19 -22.60
N ASP A 372 -24.97 10.75 -23.77
CA ASP A 372 -25.78 10.61 -24.99
C ASP A 372 -26.89 9.56 -24.81
N LEU A 373 -26.57 8.41 -24.22
CA LEU A 373 -27.55 7.36 -23.91
C LEU A 373 -28.56 7.78 -22.84
N LEU A 374 -28.14 8.61 -21.88
CA LEU A 374 -29.02 9.17 -20.86
C LEU A 374 -30.05 10.13 -21.48
N GLU A 375 -29.66 10.93 -22.48
CA GLU A 375 -30.58 11.77 -23.24
C GLU A 375 -31.64 10.89 -23.93
N ILE A 376 -31.23 9.88 -24.68
CA ILE A 376 -32.14 8.94 -25.38
C ILE A 376 -33.06 8.20 -24.38
N ALA A 377 -32.51 7.72 -23.27
CA ALA A 377 -33.26 6.99 -22.24
C ALA A 377 -34.35 7.85 -21.55
N THR A 378 -34.28 9.18 -21.70
CA THR A 378 -35.19 10.14 -21.06
C THR A 378 -36.10 10.89 -22.04
N GLU A 379 -35.99 10.70 -23.36
CA GLU A 379 -36.73 11.44 -24.40
C GLU A 379 -38.27 11.42 -24.26
N ASN A 380 -38.84 10.43 -23.58
CA ASN A 380 -40.30 10.25 -23.43
C ASN A 380 -40.77 9.94 -22.00
N GLN A 381 -39.89 10.05 -20.99
CA GLN A 381 -40.19 9.72 -19.60
C GLN A 381 -39.64 10.81 -18.68
N THR A 382 -40.26 11.03 -17.53
CA THR A 382 -39.71 11.99 -16.57
C THR A 382 -38.51 11.38 -15.85
N LEU A 383 -37.52 12.19 -15.48
CA LEU A 383 -36.36 11.73 -14.71
C LEU A 383 -36.79 11.08 -13.38
N ASN A 384 -37.92 11.50 -12.81
CA ASN A 384 -38.51 10.90 -11.61
C ASN A 384 -38.93 9.43 -11.81
N GLU A 385 -39.42 9.07 -13.00
CA GLU A 385 -39.88 7.71 -13.32
C GLU A 385 -38.71 6.79 -13.68
N THR A 386 -37.67 7.33 -14.32
CA THR A 386 -36.53 6.55 -14.84
C THR A 386 -35.37 6.39 -13.88
N LEU A 387 -35.30 7.17 -12.79
CA LEU A 387 -34.12 7.21 -11.91
C LEU A 387 -33.62 5.82 -11.48
N GLY A 388 -34.52 4.90 -11.14
CA GLY A 388 -34.17 3.54 -10.72
C GLY A 388 -33.60 2.63 -11.82
N SER A 389 -33.84 2.95 -13.10
CA SER A 389 -33.40 2.18 -14.26
C SER A 389 -32.15 2.74 -14.96
N LEU A 390 -31.68 3.93 -14.57
CA LEU A 390 -30.52 4.61 -15.18
C LEU A 390 -29.16 4.09 -14.68
N SER A 391 -29.16 3.15 -13.73
CA SER A 391 -27.95 2.47 -13.27
C SER A 391 -26.89 3.44 -12.74
N ASP A 392 -25.61 3.32 -13.09
CA ASP A 392 -24.51 4.21 -12.65
C ASP A 392 -24.36 5.48 -13.51
N ALA A 393 -25.12 5.61 -14.60
CA ALA A 393 -25.13 6.83 -15.43
C ALA A 393 -25.74 8.03 -14.70
N VAL A 394 -26.47 7.78 -13.61
CA VAL A 394 -26.99 8.80 -12.69
C VAL A 394 -25.90 9.71 -12.11
N VAL A 395 -24.65 9.27 -12.05
CA VAL A 395 -23.50 10.11 -11.63
C VAL A 395 -23.25 11.25 -12.64
N GLY A 396 -23.64 11.08 -13.90
CA GLY A 396 -23.53 12.12 -14.93
C GLY A 396 -24.59 13.23 -14.83
N LEU A 397 -25.59 13.10 -13.95
CA LEU A 397 -26.64 14.10 -13.76
C LEU A 397 -26.07 15.38 -13.13
N THR A 398 -26.48 16.53 -13.66
CA THR A 398 -26.09 17.84 -13.13
C THR A 398 -26.76 18.11 -11.78
N HIS A 399 -26.21 19.04 -10.99
CA HIS A 399 -26.85 19.47 -9.73
C HIS A 399 -28.28 19.96 -9.96
N SER A 400 -28.53 20.73 -11.02
CA SER A 400 -29.87 21.22 -11.36
C SER A 400 -30.86 20.07 -11.66
N GLN A 401 -30.42 19.02 -12.36
CA GLN A 401 -31.23 17.84 -12.61
C GLN A 401 -31.54 17.10 -11.30
N LEU A 402 -30.55 16.90 -10.45
CA LEU A 402 -30.73 16.26 -9.14
C LEU A 402 -31.63 17.07 -8.20
N GLU A 403 -31.54 18.40 -8.24
CA GLU A 403 -32.43 19.28 -7.48
C GLU A 403 -33.88 19.22 -7.96
N SER A 404 -34.11 18.99 -9.25
CA SER A 404 -35.44 18.86 -9.83
C SER A 404 -36.17 17.56 -9.45
N LEU A 405 -35.44 16.56 -8.93
CA LEU A 405 -36.02 15.29 -8.49
C LEU A 405 -36.97 15.47 -7.29
N SER A 406 -38.05 14.70 -7.31
CA SER A 406 -38.97 14.57 -6.18
C SER A 406 -38.37 13.66 -5.08
N PRO A 407 -38.64 13.93 -3.78
CA PRO A 407 -38.27 13.04 -2.69
C PRO A 407 -38.75 11.60 -2.89
N GLU A 408 -39.95 11.41 -3.44
CA GLU A 408 -40.57 10.11 -3.71
C GLU A 408 -39.78 9.31 -4.75
N ALA A 409 -39.29 9.96 -5.81
CA ALA A 409 -38.48 9.32 -6.84
C ALA A 409 -37.14 8.82 -6.28
N VAL A 410 -36.45 9.65 -5.49
CA VAL A 410 -35.18 9.27 -4.85
C VAL A 410 -35.40 8.13 -3.86
N HIS A 411 -36.49 8.18 -3.08
CA HIS A 411 -36.86 7.09 -2.17
C HIS A 411 -37.14 5.78 -2.93
N GLY A 412 -37.90 5.83 -4.03
CA GLY A 412 -38.21 4.66 -4.85
C GLY A 412 -36.99 4.04 -5.54
N ALA A 413 -35.96 4.85 -5.84
CA ALA A 413 -34.74 4.42 -6.52
C ALA A 413 -33.58 4.04 -5.58
N ILE A 414 -33.77 4.07 -4.25
CA ILE A 414 -32.67 3.95 -3.28
C ILE A 414 -31.86 2.65 -3.43
N SER A 415 -32.50 1.54 -3.79
CA SER A 415 -31.84 0.25 -4.01
C SER A 415 -30.87 0.24 -5.19
N THR A 416 -31.06 1.14 -6.16
CA THR A 416 -30.14 1.35 -7.27
C THR A 416 -29.06 2.34 -6.85
N LEU A 417 -29.46 3.49 -6.31
CA LEU A 417 -28.53 4.58 -5.96
C LEU A 417 -27.48 4.18 -4.92
N ASN A 418 -27.84 3.29 -3.98
CA ASN A 418 -26.92 2.84 -2.93
C ASN A 418 -25.79 1.91 -3.44
N GLN A 419 -25.90 1.37 -4.66
CA GLN A 419 -24.90 0.49 -5.28
C GLN A 419 -23.96 1.25 -6.23
N VAL A 420 -24.32 2.49 -6.59
CA VAL A 420 -23.57 3.29 -7.54
C VAL A 420 -22.33 3.88 -6.87
N SER A 421 -21.16 3.65 -7.48
CA SER A 421 -19.89 4.26 -7.08
C SER A 421 -19.57 5.50 -7.93
N GLY A 422 -18.73 6.40 -7.41
CA GLY A 422 -18.24 7.55 -8.16
C GLY A 422 -19.06 8.83 -8.00
N TRP A 423 -20.01 8.86 -7.07
CA TRP A 423 -20.73 10.07 -6.72
C TRP A 423 -19.78 11.20 -6.29
N ALA A 424 -20.01 12.38 -6.85
CA ALA A 424 -19.44 13.62 -6.34
C ALA A 424 -20.02 13.95 -4.96
N LYS A 425 -19.24 14.59 -4.08
CA LYS A 425 -19.65 14.82 -2.68
C LYS A 425 -20.91 15.69 -2.61
N SER A 426 -21.01 16.69 -3.50
CA SER A 426 -22.21 17.52 -3.67
C SER A 426 -23.45 16.72 -4.08
N GLN A 427 -23.32 15.72 -4.96
CA GLN A 427 -24.42 14.86 -5.38
C GLN A 427 -24.92 13.98 -4.23
N VAL A 428 -24.00 13.42 -3.44
CA VAL A 428 -24.34 12.63 -2.23
C VAL A 428 -25.15 13.49 -1.25
N ILE A 429 -24.74 14.74 -1.01
CA ILE A 429 -25.47 15.68 -0.13
C ILE A 429 -26.90 15.93 -0.66
N LEU A 430 -27.04 16.24 -1.96
CA LEU A 430 -28.34 16.48 -2.58
C LEU A 430 -29.28 15.27 -2.49
N LEU A 431 -28.80 14.09 -2.88
CA LEU A 431 -29.60 12.86 -2.88
C LEU A 431 -29.99 12.45 -1.47
N SER A 432 -29.09 12.60 -0.50
CA SER A 432 -29.38 12.32 0.91
C SER A 432 -30.45 13.23 1.46
N ALA A 433 -30.37 14.54 1.16
CA ALA A 433 -31.38 15.50 1.57
C ALA A 433 -32.76 15.17 0.99
N LYS A 434 -32.83 14.78 -0.29
CA LYS A 434 -34.08 14.36 -0.95
C LYS A 434 -34.67 13.09 -0.34
N TYR A 435 -33.84 12.08 -0.08
CA TYR A 435 -34.28 10.85 0.58
C TYR A 435 -34.85 11.12 1.98
N LEU A 436 -34.19 11.98 2.76
CA LEU A 436 -34.64 12.32 4.11
C LEU A 436 -35.87 13.23 4.15
N ALA A 437 -36.10 14.04 3.11
CA ALA A 437 -37.31 14.85 3.00
C ALA A 437 -38.59 13.98 2.92
N HIS A 438 -38.50 12.77 2.35
CA HIS A 438 -39.60 11.81 2.32
C HIS A 438 -39.79 11.12 3.69
N GLU A 439 -38.72 10.57 4.24
CA GLU A 439 -38.75 9.76 5.47
C GLU A 439 -39.00 10.56 6.75
N LYS A 440 -38.68 11.87 6.75
CA LYS A 440 -38.79 12.85 7.85
C LYS A 440 -37.92 12.56 9.07
N VAL A 441 -37.69 11.30 9.43
CA VAL A 441 -36.86 10.87 10.57
C VAL A 441 -35.88 9.80 10.11
N LEU A 442 -34.62 9.97 10.49
CA LEU A 442 -33.57 8.99 10.21
C LEU A 442 -33.63 7.85 11.25
N SER A 443 -34.00 6.65 10.79
CA SER A 443 -34.07 5.41 11.57
C SER A 443 -32.99 4.41 11.14
N PHE A 444 -32.81 3.31 11.88
CA PHE A 444 -31.95 2.20 11.46
C PHE A 444 -32.33 1.66 10.08
N HIS A 445 -33.64 1.49 9.81
CA HIS A 445 -34.11 0.99 8.52
C HIS A 445 -33.67 1.91 7.39
N ASN A 446 -33.87 3.22 7.54
CA ASN A 446 -33.58 4.20 6.51
C ASN A 446 -32.07 4.28 6.26
N ALA A 447 -31.27 4.38 7.33
CA ALA A 447 -29.81 4.35 7.23
C ALA A 447 -29.28 3.08 6.55
N SER A 448 -29.94 1.93 6.74
CA SER A 448 -29.58 0.67 6.10
C SER A 448 -29.82 0.61 4.61
N GLN A 449 -30.72 1.45 4.08
CA GLN A 449 -30.98 1.52 2.65
C GLN A 449 -30.04 2.49 1.94
N MET A 450 -29.44 3.46 2.63
CA MET A 450 -28.68 4.55 1.99
C MET A 450 -27.32 4.13 1.41
N GLY A 451 -26.67 3.09 1.94
CA GLY A 451 -25.34 2.65 1.49
C GLY A 451 -24.33 3.80 1.44
N VAL A 452 -23.72 4.04 0.27
CA VAL A 452 -22.75 5.13 0.05
C VAL A 452 -23.35 6.53 0.26
N LEU A 453 -24.67 6.70 0.14
CA LEU A 453 -25.33 7.99 0.37
C LEU A 453 -25.33 8.39 1.86
N LEU A 454 -25.05 7.46 2.79
CA LEU A 454 -25.01 7.81 4.21
C LEU A 454 -24.02 8.93 4.53
N ALA A 455 -22.95 9.08 3.73
CA ALA A 455 -21.97 10.16 3.87
C ALA A 455 -22.52 11.56 3.58
N GLY A 456 -23.69 11.68 2.93
CA GLY A 456 -24.37 12.96 2.69
C GLY A 456 -25.34 13.35 3.81
N VAL A 457 -25.56 12.50 4.80
CA VAL A 457 -26.40 12.81 5.96
C VAL A 457 -25.65 13.73 6.92
N SER A 458 -26.25 14.86 7.31
CA SER A 458 -25.59 15.80 8.21
C SER A 458 -25.19 15.17 9.56
N THR A 459 -24.08 15.65 10.12
CA THR A 459 -23.59 15.23 11.44
C THR A 459 -24.67 15.40 12.51
N GLN A 460 -25.45 16.49 12.42
CA GLN A 460 -26.54 16.76 13.35
C GLN A 460 -27.68 15.74 13.24
N ALA A 461 -28.04 15.31 12.02
CA ALA A 461 -29.07 14.30 11.81
C ALA A 461 -28.62 12.92 12.34
N LEU A 462 -27.37 12.52 12.09
CA LEU A 462 -26.79 11.29 12.65
C LEU A 462 -26.78 11.32 14.18
N HIS A 463 -26.37 12.45 14.79
CA HIS A 463 -26.38 12.61 16.24
C HIS A 463 -27.81 12.61 16.83
N ALA A 464 -28.83 12.99 16.06
CA ALA A 464 -30.22 13.04 16.51
C ALA A 464 -30.91 11.66 16.53
N MET A 465 -30.35 10.65 15.86
CA MET A 465 -30.90 9.28 15.81
C MET A 465 -31.02 8.63 17.20
N ASP A 466 -31.91 7.64 17.34
CA ASP A 466 -31.99 6.83 18.56
C ASP A 466 -30.69 6.03 18.78
N ARG A 467 -30.28 5.90 20.05
CA ARG A 467 -29.05 5.20 20.42
C ARG A 467 -29.07 3.73 19.99
N ARG A 468 -30.22 3.05 20.09
CA ARG A 468 -30.36 1.64 19.72
C ARG A 468 -30.23 1.46 18.21
N ASP A 469 -30.84 2.35 17.44
CA ASP A 469 -30.75 2.36 15.98
C ASP A 469 -29.30 2.50 15.52
N LEU A 470 -28.56 3.49 16.05
CA LEU A 470 -27.14 3.66 15.72
C LEU A 470 -26.28 2.45 16.12
N THR A 471 -26.56 1.86 17.29
CA THR A 471 -25.84 0.65 17.73
C THR A 471 -26.11 -0.52 16.76
N GLN A 472 -27.31 -0.62 16.23
CA GLN A 472 -27.66 -1.61 15.22
C GLN A 472 -26.98 -1.32 13.87
N VAL A 473 -26.88 -0.04 13.47
CA VAL A 473 -26.10 0.37 12.27
C VAL A 473 -24.64 -0.09 12.42
N LEU A 474 -24.01 0.16 13.57
CA LEU A 474 -22.61 -0.22 13.83
C LEU A 474 -22.37 -1.74 13.86
N ARG A 475 -23.40 -2.55 14.16
CA ARG A 475 -23.31 -4.02 14.14
C ARG A 475 -23.66 -4.64 12.78
N SER A 476 -24.15 -3.84 11.84
CA SER A 476 -24.59 -4.29 10.52
C SER A 476 -23.48 -4.17 9.46
N THR A 477 -23.75 -4.64 8.24
CA THR A 477 -22.85 -4.49 7.08
C THR A 477 -22.56 -3.03 6.73
N ILE A 478 -23.39 -2.08 7.18
CA ILE A 478 -23.21 -0.63 7.00
C ILE A 478 -21.95 -0.14 7.72
N ALA A 479 -21.44 -0.87 8.71
CA ALA A 479 -20.17 -0.56 9.37
C ALA A 479 -19.01 -0.41 8.36
N LEU A 480 -19.09 -1.05 7.19
CA LEU A 480 -18.13 -0.90 6.09
C LEU A 480 -18.13 0.50 5.47
N HIS A 481 -19.27 1.21 5.47
CA HIS A 481 -19.38 2.58 4.95
C HIS A 481 -19.06 3.65 6.01
N MET A 482 -18.76 3.26 7.26
CA MET A 482 -18.40 4.21 8.32
C MET A 482 -17.06 4.90 8.06
N SER A 483 -16.17 4.28 7.27
CA SER A 483 -14.93 4.91 6.82
C SER A 483 -15.17 6.08 5.87
N ASP A 484 -16.30 6.09 5.18
CA ASP A 484 -16.64 7.10 4.16
C ASP A 484 -17.24 8.36 4.79
N LEU A 485 -17.67 8.26 6.06
CA LEU A 485 -18.15 9.40 6.85
C LEU A 485 -17.00 10.37 7.18
N SER A 486 -17.32 11.67 7.19
CA SER A 486 -16.42 12.72 7.63
C SER A 486 -16.01 12.54 9.11
N PRO A 487 -14.85 13.07 9.55
CA PRO A 487 -14.46 13.00 10.95
C PRO A 487 -15.52 13.58 11.91
N ALA A 488 -16.25 14.62 11.49
CA ALA A 488 -17.33 15.19 12.29
C ALA A 488 -18.52 14.23 12.42
N GLN A 489 -18.95 13.61 11.31
CA GLN A 489 -20.03 12.61 11.30
C GLN A 489 -19.68 11.38 12.15
N GLN A 490 -18.47 10.84 11.95
CA GLN A 490 -17.91 9.75 12.75
C GLN A 490 -17.98 10.07 14.25
N HIS A 491 -17.55 11.26 14.63
CA HIS A 491 -17.57 11.67 16.03
C HIS A 491 -18.99 11.93 16.56
N GLY A 492 -19.90 12.45 15.72
CA GLY A 492 -21.31 12.64 16.07
C GLY A 492 -22.02 11.32 16.39
N VAL A 493 -21.82 10.31 15.54
CA VAL A 493 -22.33 8.94 15.76
C VAL A 493 -21.77 8.36 17.07
N LEU A 494 -20.45 8.46 17.26
CA LEU A 494 -19.79 7.94 18.45
C LEU A 494 -20.33 8.61 19.72
N ARG A 495 -20.45 9.94 19.72
CA ARG A 495 -20.95 10.70 20.87
C ARG A 495 -22.35 10.25 21.26
N LYS A 496 -23.22 10.02 20.28
CA LYS A 496 -24.60 9.56 20.50
C LYS A 496 -24.65 8.15 21.08
N VAL A 497 -23.87 7.22 20.53
CA VAL A 497 -23.77 5.83 21.04
C VAL A 497 -23.26 5.77 22.48
N MET A 498 -22.44 6.74 22.87
CA MET A 498 -21.84 6.84 24.21
C MET A 498 -22.65 7.68 25.20
N GLU A 499 -23.84 8.18 24.84
CA GLU A 499 -24.71 8.89 25.79
C GLU A 499 -25.15 7.96 26.94
N ALA A 500 -25.09 8.48 28.17
CA ALA A 500 -25.42 7.73 29.38
C ALA A 500 -26.91 7.41 29.44
N GLY A 501 -27.26 6.12 29.66
CA GLY A 501 -28.68 5.70 29.75
C GLY A 501 -28.99 4.23 29.47
N GLY A 502 -28.02 3.34 29.28
CA GLY A 502 -28.28 1.90 29.13
C GLY A 502 -27.26 1.03 29.85
N THR A 503 -27.71 -0.13 30.31
CA THR A 503 -27.03 -1.09 31.19
C THR A 503 -25.97 -1.96 30.49
N ASP A 504 -25.85 -1.91 29.17
CA ASP A 504 -24.89 -2.70 28.39
C ASP A 504 -23.68 -1.85 28.00
N SER A 505 -22.47 -2.39 28.17
CA SER A 505 -21.18 -1.73 27.87
C SER A 505 -21.03 -1.44 26.36
N SER A 506 -21.44 -0.25 25.92
CA SER A 506 -21.51 0.13 24.50
C SER A 506 -20.16 0.24 23.78
N ILE A 507 -19.05 0.38 24.52
CA ILE A 507 -17.70 0.47 23.92
C ILE A 507 -17.22 -0.87 23.33
N ALA A 508 -17.67 -1.99 23.88
CA ALA A 508 -17.32 -3.32 23.38
C ALA A 508 -17.87 -3.57 21.96
N ASP A 509 -19.00 -2.97 21.61
CA ASP A 509 -19.68 -3.16 20.32
C ASP A 509 -19.05 -2.41 19.15
N ILE A 510 -18.20 -1.42 19.41
CA ILE A 510 -17.56 -0.60 18.37
C ILE A 510 -16.50 -1.43 17.63
N GLN A 511 -16.72 -1.78 16.37
CA GLN A 511 -15.84 -2.68 15.63
C GLN A 511 -14.75 -1.98 14.79
N GLY A 512 -13.69 -2.72 14.49
CA GLY A 512 -12.71 -2.40 13.45
C GLY A 512 -11.98 -1.07 13.63
N ALA A 513 -11.83 -0.34 12.52
CA ALA A 513 -11.11 0.93 12.45
C ALA A 513 -11.78 2.07 13.22
N PHE A 514 -13.09 1.98 13.49
CA PHE A 514 -13.85 3.04 14.15
C PHE A 514 -13.49 3.17 15.65
N PHE A 515 -12.99 2.10 16.27
CA PHE A 515 -12.59 2.10 17.68
C PHE A 515 -11.46 3.10 17.99
N LYS A 516 -10.65 3.48 17.00
CA LYS A 516 -9.61 4.49 17.16
C LYS A 516 -10.16 5.88 17.49
N GLU A 517 -11.45 6.15 17.25
CA GLU A 517 -12.08 7.43 17.59
C GLU A 517 -12.51 7.52 19.07
N VAL A 518 -12.60 6.39 19.78
CA VAL A 518 -12.95 6.36 21.21
C VAL A 518 -11.93 7.15 22.04
N SER A 519 -12.38 8.10 22.83
CA SER A 519 -11.48 8.97 23.60
C SER A 519 -10.76 8.21 24.72
N LEU A 520 -9.54 8.64 25.05
CA LEU A 520 -8.85 8.09 26.22
C LEU A 520 -9.63 8.34 27.53
N PHE A 521 -10.39 9.43 27.60
CA PHE A 521 -11.24 9.74 28.74
C PHE A 521 -12.33 8.69 28.94
N ASP A 522 -13.01 8.28 27.87
CA ASP A 522 -14.09 7.30 27.96
C ASP A 522 -13.56 5.89 28.26
N LEU A 523 -12.42 5.51 27.66
CA LEU A 523 -11.76 4.23 27.96
C LEU A 523 -11.39 4.08 29.43
N ARG A 524 -11.06 5.18 30.14
CA ARG A 524 -10.75 5.16 31.58
C ARG A 524 -11.96 4.90 32.46
N ARG A 525 -13.17 5.14 31.96
CA ARG A 525 -14.42 5.00 32.74
C ARG A 525 -15.07 3.63 32.59
N GLU A 526 -14.71 2.88 31.56
CA GLU A 526 -15.27 1.55 31.33
C GLU A 526 -14.63 0.49 32.25
N PRO A 527 -15.45 -0.24 33.03
CA PRO A 527 -14.97 -1.39 33.78
C PRO A 527 -14.78 -2.61 32.86
N GLY A 528 -13.71 -3.38 33.09
CA GLY A 528 -13.66 -4.79 32.67
C GLY A 528 -13.34 -5.07 31.19
N PHE A 529 -12.45 -4.31 30.55
CA PHE A 529 -11.88 -4.76 29.27
C PHE A 529 -11.16 -6.10 29.42
N ASN A 530 -11.31 -6.97 28.43
CA ASN A 530 -10.52 -8.19 28.30
C ASN A 530 -9.72 -8.17 26.97
N ALA A 531 -8.66 -8.96 26.90
CA ALA A 531 -7.81 -9.01 25.71
C ALA A 531 -8.55 -9.54 24.47
N SER A 532 -9.57 -10.40 24.64
CA SER A 532 -10.35 -10.96 23.53
C SER A 532 -11.17 -9.91 22.78
N VAL A 533 -11.75 -8.95 23.49
CA VAL A 533 -12.55 -7.86 22.89
C VAL A 533 -11.70 -6.94 22.02
N LEU A 534 -10.39 -6.87 22.25
CA LEU A 534 -9.46 -6.00 21.53
C LEU A 534 -8.88 -6.60 20.26
N LYS A 535 -9.05 -7.91 20.01
CA LYS A 535 -8.36 -8.61 18.92
C LYS A 535 -8.73 -8.09 17.53
N GLU A 536 -9.95 -7.60 17.36
CA GLU A 536 -10.51 -7.12 16.08
C GLU A 536 -10.64 -5.58 16.01
N LYS A 537 -10.08 -4.86 16.99
CA LYS A 537 -10.20 -3.40 17.11
C LYS A 537 -8.90 -2.72 16.77
N GLU A 538 -8.94 -1.67 15.95
CA GLU A 538 -7.77 -0.83 15.72
C GLU A 538 -7.58 0.16 16.86
N LEU A 539 -6.34 0.28 17.36
CA LEU A 539 -6.00 1.14 18.48
C LEU A 539 -5.06 2.29 18.06
N ARG A 540 -5.30 3.49 18.60
CA ARG A 540 -4.29 4.56 18.66
C ARG A 540 -3.19 4.17 19.64
N ARG A 541 -1.99 4.75 19.50
CA ARG A 541 -0.87 4.49 20.43
C ARG A 541 -1.22 4.86 21.87
N SER A 542 -1.88 6.00 22.09
CA SER A 542 -2.37 6.43 23.40
C SER A 542 -3.31 5.41 24.04
N GLN A 543 -4.30 4.91 23.29
CA GLN A 543 -5.23 3.88 23.74
C GLN A 543 -4.50 2.57 24.06
N ALA A 544 -3.59 2.12 23.19
CA ALA A 544 -2.83 0.89 23.40
C ALA A 544 -1.91 0.97 24.63
N LEU A 545 -1.24 2.10 24.86
CA LEU A 545 -0.43 2.35 26.07
C LEU A 545 -1.29 2.22 27.33
N PHE A 546 -2.45 2.87 27.34
CA PHE A 546 -3.36 2.82 28.48
C PHE A 546 -3.93 1.42 28.73
N LEU A 547 -4.45 0.77 27.67
CA LEU A 547 -5.07 -0.56 27.79
C LEU A 547 -4.04 -1.62 28.17
N LEU A 548 -2.81 -1.55 27.66
CA LEU A 548 -1.76 -2.48 28.07
C LEU A 548 -1.42 -2.32 29.55
N GLU A 549 -1.28 -1.08 30.04
CA GLU A 549 -1.03 -0.82 31.46
C GLU A 549 -2.19 -1.32 32.33
N LEU A 550 -3.44 -1.06 31.93
CA LEU A 550 -4.64 -1.50 32.64
C LEU A 550 -4.73 -3.03 32.71
N LEU A 551 -4.57 -3.71 31.58
CA LEU A 551 -4.72 -5.17 31.49
C LEU A 551 -3.55 -5.92 32.13
N SER A 552 -2.34 -5.35 32.12
CA SER A 552 -1.17 -5.95 32.78
C SER A 552 -1.38 -6.15 34.28
N LYS A 553 -2.14 -5.25 34.93
CA LYS A 553 -2.48 -5.32 36.36
C LYS A 553 -3.47 -6.45 36.67
N THR A 554 -4.30 -6.84 35.71
CA THR A 554 -5.37 -7.84 35.89
C THR A 554 -4.95 -9.24 35.45
N THR A 555 -4.33 -9.37 34.27
CA THR A 555 -3.95 -10.67 33.67
C THR A 555 -2.60 -11.17 34.22
N GLY A 556 -1.71 -10.26 34.64
CA GLY A 556 -0.39 -10.59 35.21
C GLY A 556 0.63 -11.16 34.22
N ARG A 557 0.27 -11.41 32.95
CA ARG A 557 1.13 -11.98 31.90
C ARG A 557 1.11 -11.13 30.64
N LEU A 558 2.23 -10.50 30.33
CA LEU A 558 2.39 -9.68 29.13
C LEU A 558 2.24 -10.52 27.85
N GLU A 559 2.66 -11.78 27.90
CA GLU A 559 2.69 -12.72 26.78
C GLU A 559 1.29 -12.96 26.17
N GLU A 560 0.27 -13.08 27.02
CA GLU A 560 -1.12 -13.25 26.59
C GLU A 560 -1.65 -11.99 25.90
N LEU A 561 -1.22 -10.81 26.34
CA LEU A 561 -1.62 -9.51 25.78
C LEU A 561 -0.97 -9.24 24.42
N LEU A 562 0.27 -9.69 24.20
CA LEU A 562 0.96 -9.55 22.91
C LEU A 562 0.24 -10.29 21.77
N SER A 563 -0.56 -11.31 22.10
CA SER A 563 -1.36 -12.03 21.12
C SER A 563 -2.52 -11.21 20.54
N ALA A 564 -2.97 -10.17 21.24
CA ALA A 564 -3.98 -9.22 20.79
C ALA A 564 -3.32 -8.08 19.97
N GLY A 565 -2.77 -8.45 18.81
CA GLY A 565 -1.82 -7.70 17.96
C GLY A 565 -1.75 -6.16 18.08
N GLN A 566 -2.88 -5.44 18.14
CA GLN A 566 -2.91 -3.98 18.24
C GLN A 566 -2.42 -3.43 19.60
N LEU A 567 -2.48 -4.21 20.69
CA LEU A 567 -1.93 -3.84 22.00
C LEU A 567 -0.40 -3.67 21.97
N ILE A 568 0.28 -4.24 20.98
CA ILE A 568 1.73 -4.17 20.85
C ILE A 568 2.23 -2.72 20.69
N LYS A 569 1.39 -1.84 20.13
CA LYS A 569 1.62 -0.39 20.05
C LYS A 569 1.90 0.24 21.41
N GLY A 570 1.38 -0.34 22.49
CA GLY A 570 1.52 0.13 23.87
C GLY A 570 2.74 -0.41 24.62
N VAL A 571 3.53 -1.31 24.04
CA VAL A 571 4.65 -1.93 24.77
C VAL A 571 5.77 -0.91 24.99
N MET A 572 6.06 -0.58 26.25
CA MET A 572 7.16 0.30 26.64
C MET A 572 8.49 -0.47 26.75
N CYS A 573 9.62 0.23 26.66
CA CYS A 573 10.94 -0.39 26.81
C CYS A 573 11.15 -1.02 28.19
N SER A 574 10.56 -0.44 29.25
CA SER A 574 10.55 -1.02 30.59
C SER A 574 9.88 -2.40 30.63
N HIS A 575 8.82 -2.62 29.86
CA HIS A 575 8.19 -3.94 29.75
C HIS A 575 9.12 -4.95 29.08
N VAL A 576 9.80 -4.55 28.00
CA VAL A 576 10.75 -5.40 27.27
C VAL A 576 11.96 -5.74 28.14
N ASP A 577 12.53 -4.75 28.84
CA ASP A 577 13.67 -4.93 29.72
C ASP A 577 13.33 -5.87 30.91
N ALA A 578 12.11 -5.80 31.43
CA ALA A 578 11.64 -6.64 32.53
C ALA A 578 11.39 -8.13 32.14
N MET A 579 11.29 -8.46 30.85
CA MET A 579 11.11 -9.86 30.42
C MET A 579 12.35 -10.70 30.73
N SER A 580 12.15 -11.91 31.26
CA SER A 580 13.23 -12.91 31.33
C SER A 580 13.73 -13.29 29.93
N ALA A 581 14.99 -13.74 29.82
CA ALA A 581 15.58 -14.22 28.58
C ALA A 581 14.71 -15.26 27.85
N ASP A 582 14.25 -16.27 28.58
CA ASP A 582 13.47 -17.38 28.03
C ASP A 582 12.10 -16.91 27.52
N SER A 583 11.39 -16.09 28.31
CA SER A 583 10.09 -15.53 27.89
C SER A 583 10.25 -14.63 26.66
N PHE A 584 11.26 -13.75 26.64
CA PHE A 584 11.51 -12.86 25.51
C PHE A 584 11.74 -13.63 24.20
N LEU A 585 12.63 -14.64 24.23
CA LEU A 585 12.93 -15.44 23.04
C LEU A 585 11.72 -16.29 22.60
N ALA A 586 10.97 -16.86 23.53
CA ALA A 586 9.80 -17.68 23.22
C ALA A 586 8.64 -16.89 22.57
N HIS A 587 8.53 -15.60 22.88
CA HIS A 587 7.41 -14.75 22.44
C HIS A 587 7.80 -13.69 21.40
N PHE A 588 9.08 -13.63 20.99
CA PHE A 588 9.58 -12.63 20.05
C PHE A 588 8.81 -12.58 18.72
N GLN A 589 8.30 -13.73 18.26
CA GLN A 589 7.50 -13.84 17.04
C GLN A 589 6.25 -12.93 17.02
N TYR A 590 5.69 -12.56 18.18
CA TYR A 590 4.58 -11.61 18.23
C TYR A 590 5.02 -10.20 17.83
N PHE A 591 6.23 -9.79 18.23
CA PHE A 591 6.84 -8.54 17.77
C PHE A 591 7.19 -8.61 16.29
N GLU A 592 7.85 -9.67 15.86
CA GLU A 592 8.29 -9.84 14.47
C GLU A 592 7.14 -9.76 13.46
N LYS A 593 6.02 -10.44 13.76
CA LYS A 593 4.80 -10.40 12.93
C LYS A 593 4.18 -9.00 12.87
N ASN A 594 4.36 -8.17 13.90
CA ASN A 594 3.72 -6.88 14.05
C ASN A 594 4.69 -5.68 14.03
N PHE A 595 5.91 -5.81 13.48
CA PHE A 595 6.88 -4.71 13.42
C PHE A 595 6.34 -3.42 12.80
N ALA A 596 5.42 -3.51 11.82
CA ALA A 596 4.79 -2.34 11.20
C ALA A 596 3.95 -1.50 12.18
N LEU A 597 3.55 -2.07 13.33
CA LEU A 597 2.80 -1.36 14.38
C LEU A 597 3.72 -0.72 15.42
N LEU A 598 5.01 -1.09 15.45
CA LEU A 598 5.97 -0.60 16.44
C LEU A 598 6.62 0.70 15.99
N SER A 599 6.94 1.57 16.96
CA SER A 599 7.77 2.75 16.69
C SER A 599 9.25 2.38 16.56
N PRO A 600 10.08 3.21 15.89
CA PRO A 600 11.53 3.03 15.85
C PRO A 600 12.16 2.90 17.24
N HIS A 601 11.61 3.60 18.24
CA HIS A 601 12.06 3.49 19.63
C HIS A 601 11.79 2.11 20.23
N GLN A 602 10.59 1.55 20.03
CA GLN A 602 10.25 0.19 20.47
C GLN A 602 11.16 -0.85 19.80
N ILE A 603 11.40 -0.73 18.49
CA ILE A 603 12.29 -1.64 17.76
C ILE A 603 13.74 -1.52 18.28
N ASN A 604 14.21 -0.31 18.58
CA ASN A 604 15.54 -0.11 19.18
C ASN A 604 15.67 -0.81 20.55
N CYS A 605 14.65 -0.74 21.42
CA CYS A 605 14.67 -1.44 22.70
C CYS A 605 14.63 -2.96 22.54
N LEU A 606 13.81 -3.48 21.62
CA LEU A 606 13.82 -4.91 21.27
C LEU A 606 15.20 -5.35 20.78
N ALA A 607 15.86 -4.54 19.96
CA ALA A 607 17.21 -4.82 19.46
C ALA A 607 18.24 -4.90 20.60
N TRP A 608 18.20 -3.97 21.55
CA TRP A 608 19.08 -4.02 22.71
C TRP A 608 18.83 -5.23 23.61
N LYS A 609 17.56 -5.56 23.88
CA LYS A 609 17.21 -6.74 24.68
C LYS A 609 17.67 -8.03 24.00
N TYR A 610 17.50 -8.12 22.69
CA TYR A 610 17.99 -9.25 21.91
C TYR A 610 19.51 -9.37 21.96
N TRP A 611 20.21 -8.25 21.82
CA TRP A 611 21.67 -8.21 21.88
C TRP A 611 22.22 -8.63 23.26
N GLU A 612 21.48 -8.34 24.33
CA GLU A 612 21.84 -8.76 25.68
C GLU A 612 21.62 -10.26 25.89
N VAL A 613 20.47 -10.77 25.43
CA VAL A 613 20.04 -12.15 25.70
C VAL A 613 20.65 -13.17 24.74
N SER A 614 20.80 -12.85 23.45
CA SER A 614 21.32 -13.80 22.44
C SER A 614 21.91 -13.10 21.21
N ARG A 615 23.20 -12.74 21.30
CA ARG A 615 23.95 -12.07 20.21
C ARG A 615 24.07 -12.89 18.93
N SER A 616 24.36 -14.19 19.06
CA SER A 616 24.63 -15.08 17.92
C SER A 616 23.38 -15.39 17.10
N SER A 617 22.19 -15.28 17.70
CA SER A 617 20.91 -15.64 17.08
C SER A 617 20.01 -14.43 16.79
N MET A 618 20.59 -13.22 16.87
CA MET A 618 19.86 -11.98 16.69
C MET A 618 19.34 -11.86 15.24
N PRO A 619 18.04 -11.59 15.04
CA PRO A 619 17.49 -11.28 13.73
C PRO A 619 18.28 -10.13 13.09
N PRO A 620 18.87 -10.32 11.88
CA PRO A 620 19.76 -9.33 11.29
C PRO A 620 19.12 -7.93 11.09
N PHE A 621 17.81 -7.87 10.88
CA PHE A 621 17.05 -6.61 10.77
C PHE A 621 17.23 -5.70 12.01
N LEU A 622 17.26 -6.29 13.22
CA LEU A 622 17.40 -5.52 14.46
C LEU A 622 18.78 -4.87 14.58
N LEU A 623 19.80 -5.35 13.87
CA LEU A 623 21.13 -4.74 13.89
C LEU A 623 21.14 -3.33 13.31
N ALA A 624 20.25 -3.03 12.35
CA ALA A 624 20.09 -1.68 11.81
C ALA A 624 19.46 -0.72 12.83
N ALA A 625 18.75 -1.23 13.84
CA ALA A 625 18.20 -0.42 14.93
C ALA A 625 19.29 -0.03 15.95
N LEU A 626 20.37 -0.79 16.08
CA LEU A 626 21.51 -0.50 16.98
C LEU A 626 22.44 0.59 16.41
N PRO A 627 23.36 1.16 17.22
CA PRO A 627 24.35 2.12 16.72
C PRO A 627 25.21 1.54 15.58
N ALA A 628 25.57 2.37 14.60
CA ALA A 628 26.20 1.91 13.35
C ALA A 628 27.47 1.07 13.54
N ARG A 629 28.21 1.25 14.63
CA ARG A 629 29.41 0.44 14.96
C ARG A 629 29.11 -1.06 15.08
N TYR A 630 27.89 -1.44 15.47
CA TYR A 630 27.49 -2.85 15.57
C TYR A 630 27.31 -3.51 14.20
N LEU A 631 27.15 -2.75 13.12
CA LEU A 631 27.07 -3.30 11.77
C LEU A 631 28.41 -3.90 11.29
N ALA A 632 29.53 -3.43 11.85
CA ALA A 632 30.84 -4.02 11.59
C ALA A 632 30.91 -5.48 12.05
N SER A 633 30.07 -5.89 13.01
CA SER A 633 30.04 -7.25 13.54
C SER A 633 29.38 -8.27 12.60
N VAL A 634 28.69 -7.84 11.54
CA VAL A 634 28.03 -8.76 10.59
C VAL A 634 29.10 -9.46 9.74
N PRO A 635 29.32 -10.77 9.89
CA PRO A 635 30.29 -11.51 9.09
C PRO A 635 29.78 -11.68 7.65
N ALA A 636 30.69 -12.00 6.71
CA ALA A 636 30.33 -12.24 5.31
C ALA A 636 29.26 -13.34 5.15
N SER A 637 29.29 -14.36 6.01
CA SER A 637 28.28 -15.44 6.02
C SER A 637 26.87 -14.98 6.36
N GLN A 638 26.70 -13.85 7.05
CA GLN A 638 25.39 -13.29 7.40
C GLN A 638 24.93 -12.17 6.47
N CYS A 639 25.68 -11.86 5.41
CA CYS A 639 25.31 -10.80 4.47
C CYS A 639 23.96 -11.06 3.79
N VAL A 640 23.72 -12.26 3.27
CA VAL A 640 22.44 -12.57 2.60
C VAL A 640 21.25 -12.50 3.56
N PRO A 641 21.27 -13.17 4.74
CA PRO A 641 20.21 -13.00 5.75
C PRO A 641 19.98 -11.54 6.15
N PHE A 642 21.06 -10.75 6.28
CA PHE A 642 20.98 -9.32 6.56
C PHE A 642 20.24 -8.54 5.47
N LEU A 643 20.64 -8.72 4.20
CA LEU A 643 19.99 -8.08 3.06
C LEU A 643 18.52 -8.45 2.95
N ILE A 644 18.17 -9.74 3.04
CA ILE A 644 16.78 -10.22 2.99
C ILE A 644 15.95 -9.59 4.10
N SER A 645 16.47 -9.56 5.33
CA SER A 645 15.74 -9.05 6.48
C SER A 645 15.44 -7.55 6.38
N LEU A 646 16.37 -6.78 5.82
CA LEU A 646 16.19 -5.35 5.54
C LEU A 646 15.28 -5.12 4.32
N GLY A 647 15.44 -5.92 3.26
CA GLY A 647 14.67 -5.83 2.02
C GLY A 647 13.18 -6.10 2.16
N LYS A 648 12.79 -6.87 3.19
CA LYS A 648 11.38 -7.13 3.52
C LYS A 648 10.65 -5.90 4.10
N ARG A 649 11.35 -4.82 4.45
CA ARG A 649 10.79 -3.65 5.15
C ARG A 649 11.33 -2.35 4.55
N GLN A 650 10.65 -1.24 4.83
CA GLN A 650 11.09 0.07 4.34
C GLN A 650 12.13 0.65 5.31
N LEU A 651 13.37 0.86 4.85
CA LEU A 651 14.47 1.26 5.74
C LEU A 651 14.21 2.60 6.42
N ASP A 652 13.54 3.53 5.72
CA ASP A 652 13.20 4.86 6.24
C ASP A 652 12.22 4.82 7.42
N SER A 653 11.42 3.75 7.55
CA SER A 653 10.55 3.55 8.71
C SER A 653 11.32 3.13 9.97
N LEU A 654 12.56 2.62 9.82
CA LEU A 654 13.39 2.12 10.92
C LEU A 654 14.52 3.09 11.28
N VAL A 655 15.24 3.58 10.27
CA VAL A 655 16.43 4.42 10.42
C VAL A 655 16.13 5.80 9.87
N LEU A 656 15.78 6.72 10.77
CA LEU A 656 15.38 8.08 10.43
C LEU A 656 16.58 9.02 10.25
N ASP A 657 17.66 8.81 11.00
CA ASP A 657 18.89 9.59 10.87
C ASP A 657 19.63 9.30 9.56
N SER A 658 19.99 10.36 8.83
CA SER A 658 20.64 10.24 7.52
C SER A 658 22.07 9.70 7.59
N HIS A 659 22.84 10.04 8.62
CA HIS A 659 24.20 9.54 8.80
C HIS A 659 24.23 8.05 9.15
N LYS A 660 23.32 7.61 10.02
CA LYS A 660 23.11 6.20 10.35
C LYS A 660 22.62 5.42 9.14
N ARG A 661 21.65 5.96 8.39
CA ARG A 661 21.16 5.37 7.13
C ARG A 661 22.31 5.15 6.15
N ASN A 662 23.15 6.17 5.93
CA ASN A 662 24.34 6.05 5.09
C ASN A 662 25.32 4.97 5.56
N SER A 663 25.39 4.72 6.87
CA SER A 663 26.24 3.66 7.43
C SER A 663 25.65 2.26 7.25
N VAL A 664 24.32 2.11 7.38
CA VAL A 664 23.61 0.88 7.01
C VAL A 664 23.80 0.59 5.52
N LEU A 665 23.58 1.59 4.67
CA LEU A 665 23.75 1.46 3.22
C LEU A 665 25.20 1.16 2.83
N ARG A 666 26.20 1.68 3.55
CA ARG A 666 27.60 1.28 3.36
C ARG A 666 27.82 -0.20 3.65
N LYS A 667 27.18 -0.75 4.69
CA LYS A 667 27.25 -2.18 4.98
C LYS A 667 26.53 -3.03 3.93
N VAL A 668 25.37 -2.57 3.45
CA VAL A 668 24.64 -3.19 2.33
C VAL A 668 25.55 -3.28 1.10
N ARG A 669 26.21 -2.17 0.73
CA ARG A 669 27.18 -2.11 -0.37
C ARG A 669 28.35 -3.09 -0.20
N GLN A 670 28.91 -3.18 1.00
CA GLN A 670 29.97 -4.16 1.30
C GLN A 670 29.48 -5.60 1.12
N CYS A 671 28.24 -5.90 1.50
CA CYS A 671 27.65 -7.22 1.29
C CYS A 671 27.36 -7.53 -0.18
N LEU A 672 27.10 -6.51 -1.01
CA LEU A 672 26.89 -6.64 -2.45
C LEU A 672 28.18 -6.59 -3.27
N ASN A 673 29.30 -6.20 -2.66
CA ASN A 673 30.52 -5.81 -3.37
C ASN A 673 30.25 -4.76 -4.48
N ASP A 674 29.35 -3.81 -4.20
CA ASP A 674 28.90 -2.77 -5.13
C ASP A 674 28.29 -3.26 -6.46
N SER A 675 27.90 -4.54 -6.56
CA SER A 675 27.33 -5.12 -7.78
C SER A 675 26.01 -5.83 -7.50
N VAL A 676 25.03 -5.63 -8.39
CA VAL A 676 23.80 -6.41 -8.50
C VAL A 676 23.94 -7.26 -9.76
N ALA A 677 24.49 -8.45 -9.57
CA ALA A 677 24.96 -9.30 -10.65
C ALA A 677 23.81 -9.89 -11.49
N ASP A 678 22.70 -10.24 -10.85
CA ASP A 678 21.62 -11.01 -11.44
C ASP A 678 20.26 -10.73 -10.77
N GLU A 679 19.24 -11.37 -11.31
CA GLU A 679 17.86 -11.27 -10.86
C GLU A 679 17.71 -11.78 -9.40
N TYR A 680 18.49 -12.78 -8.98
CA TYR A 680 18.43 -13.31 -7.60
C TYR A 680 18.86 -12.26 -6.58
N THR A 681 19.87 -11.45 -6.93
CA THR A 681 20.30 -10.33 -6.10
C THR A 681 19.19 -9.28 -5.97
N VAL A 682 18.41 -9.05 -7.02
CA VAL A 682 17.25 -8.14 -7.01
C VAL A 682 16.17 -8.65 -6.04
N ASP A 683 15.84 -9.94 -6.10
CA ASP A 683 14.86 -10.56 -5.17
C ASP A 683 15.32 -10.44 -3.72
N ILE A 684 16.61 -10.70 -3.45
CA ILE A 684 17.21 -10.59 -2.11
C ILE A 684 17.10 -9.15 -1.57
N LEU A 685 17.28 -8.14 -2.44
CA LEU A 685 17.24 -6.74 -2.04
C LEU A 685 15.82 -6.25 -1.74
N GLY A 686 14.81 -6.67 -2.50
CA GLY A 686 13.43 -6.22 -2.32
C GLY A 686 13.33 -4.69 -2.21
N ASN A 687 12.74 -4.18 -1.11
CA ASN A 687 12.57 -2.75 -0.88
C ASN A 687 13.88 -1.96 -0.71
N LEU A 688 15.02 -2.63 -0.49
CA LEU A 688 16.32 -1.94 -0.45
C LEU A 688 16.72 -1.33 -1.80
N LEU A 689 16.12 -1.78 -2.91
CA LEU A 689 16.34 -1.19 -4.24
C LEU A 689 16.07 0.33 -4.23
N CYS A 690 15.04 0.78 -3.51
CA CYS A 690 14.70 2.20 -3.38
C CYS A 690 15.77 3.04 -2.69
N HIS A 691 16.68 2.42 -1.93
CA HIS A 691 17.73 3.11 -1.18
C HIS A 691 19.13 2.91 -1.79
N LEU A 692 19.25 2.21 -2.91
CA LEU A 692 20.54 2.03 -3.56
C LEU A 692 21.06 3.37 -4.10
N PRO A 693 22.35 3.69 -3.91
CA PRO A 693 22.92 4.91 -4.46
C PRO A 693 22.81 4.94 -5.99
N ALA A 694 22.68 6.14 -6.55
CA ALA A 694 22.60 6.38 -7.99
C ALA A 694 23.73 5.68 -8.79
N ALA A 695 24.95 5.64 -8.25
CA ALA A 695 26.08 4.96 -8.89
C ALA A 695 25.88 3.44 -9.03
N VAL A 696 25.23 2.79 -8.06
CA VAL A 696 24.93 1.35 -8.12
C VAL A 696 23.82 1.08 -9.14
N ILE A 697 22.79 1.92 -9.17
CA ILE A 697 21.71 1.86 -10.16
C ILE A 697 22.28 2.02 -11.58
N HIS A 698 23.18 2.99 -11.78
CA HIS A 698 23.74 3.30 -13.10
C HIS A 698 24.86 2.37 -13.56
N HIS A 699 25.74 1.87 -12.68
CA HIS A 699 26.91 1.07 -13.10
C HIS A 699 26.99 -0.31 -12.45
N GLY A 700 26.34 -0.50 -11.30
CA GLY A 700 26.44 -1.73 -10.51
C GLY A 700 25.48 -2.84 -10.95
N MET A 701 24.44 -2.54 -11.73
CA MET A 701 23.44 -3.51 -12.17
C MET A 701 23.75 -4.10 -13.55
N SER A 702 23.69 -5.43 -13.67
CA SER A 702 23.72 -6.11 -14.96
C SER A 702 22.43 -5.87 -15.77
N PRO A 703 22.42 -6.06 -17.10
CA PRO A 703 21.21 -5.89 -17.91
C PRO A 703 20.04 -6.76 -17.46
N ARG A 704 20.31 -8.00 -17.03
CA ARG A 704 19.28 -8.93 -16.54
C ARG A 704 18.71 -8.50 -15.18
N ALA A 705 19.58 -8.08 -14.26
CA ALA A 705 19.16 -7.53 -12.98
C ALA A 705 18.31 -6.27 -13.17
N TRP A 706 18.72 -5.37 -14.08
CA TRP A 706 18.00 -4.14 -14.37
C TRP A 706 16.56 -4.38 -14.85
N ALA A 707 16.35 -5.33 -15.76
CA ALA A 707 15.00 -5.68 -16.25
C ALA A 707 14.05 -6.09 -15.12
N THR A 708 14.55 -6.83 -14.13
CA THR A 708 13.76 -7.21 -12.94
C THR A 708 13.61 -6.03 -11.97
N ALA A 709 14.67 -5.27 -11.73
CA ALA A 709 14.69 -4.16 -10.77
C ALA A 709 13.79 -2.99 -11.19
N LEU A 710 13.58 -2.77 -12.50
CA LEU A 710 12.81 -1.65 -13.02
C LEU A 710 11.39 -1.59 -12.44
N TYR A 711 10.70 -2.74 -12.33
CA TYR A 711 9.35 -2.80 -11.75
C TYR A 711 9.35 -2.35 -10.28
N SER A 712 10.29 -2.86 -9.49
CA SER A 712 10.40 -2.51 -8.07
C SER A 712 10.81 -1.07 -7.85
N LEU A 713 11.70 -0.54 -8.72
CA LEU A 713 12.13 0.86 -8.67
C LEU A 713 10.99 1.83 -9.00
N ARG A 714 10.05 1.43 -9.86
CA ARG A 714 8.88 2.24 -10.25
C ARG A 714 7.92 2.46 -9.09
N ASP A 715 7.80 1.48 -8.21
CA ASP A 715 6.93 1.50 -7.04
C ASP A 715 7.61 2.15 -5.81
N CYS A 716 8.84 2.65 -5.96
CA CYS A 716 9.53 3.37 -4.90
C CYS A 716 8.84 4.71 -4.62
N PRO A 717 8.44 4.99 -3.36
CA PRO A 717 7.63 6.18 -3.05
C PRO A 717 8.38 7.50 -3.30
N ASP A 718 9.68 7.55 -3.05
CA ASP A 718 10.49 8.76 -3.26
C ASP A 718 11.93 8.42 -3.68
N LEU A 719 12.22 8.46 -4.99
CA LEU A 719 13.58 8.42 -5.50
C LEU A 719 14.25 9.80 -5.40
N SER A 720 15.50 9.83 -4.95
CA SER A 720 16.31 11.07 -4.91
C SER A 720 16.53 11.64 -6.30
N PRO A 721 16.82 12.95 -6.45
CA PRO A 721 17.14 13.54 -7.75
C PRO A 721 18.29 12.83 -8.48
N GLN A 722 19.31 12.38 -7.74
CA GLN A 722 20.43 11.62 -8.32
C GLN A 722 20.00 10.22 -8.77
N GLN A 723 19.15 9.53 -7.99
CA GLN A 723 18.61 8.23 -8.39
C GLN A 723 17.71 8.35 -9.62
N LYS A 724 16.85 9.38 -9.66
CA LYS A 724 16.00 9.70 -10.82
C LYS A 724 16.83 9.92 -12.09
N ALA A 725 17.93 10.68 -11.99
CA ALA A 725 18.85 10.88 -13.10
C ALA A 725 19.52 9.56 -13.56
N ALA A 726 19.96 8.72 -12.62
CA ALA A 726 20.55 7.41 -12.93
C ALA A 726 19.55 6.46 -13.62
N VAL A 727 18.30 6.42 -13.14
CA VAL A 727 17.21 5.65 -13.77
C VAL A 727 16.95 6.16 -15.19
N LYS A 728 16.83 7.48 -15.39
CA LYS A 728 16.63 8.07 -16.71
C LYS A 728 17.74 7.68 -17.69
N LEU A 729 19.01 7.78 -17.27
CA LEU A 729 20.15 7.40 -18.11
C LEU A 729 20.08 5.93 -18.52
N ARG A 730 19.81 5.02 -17.57
CA ARG A 730 19.66 3.59 -17.88
C ARG A 730 18.51 3.28 -18.83
N LEU A 731 17.38 3.97 -18.67
CA LEU A 731 16.24 3.83 -19.58
C LEU A 731 16.60 4.24 -21.01
N LEU A 732 17.35 5.34 -21.18
CA LEU A 732 17.83 5.81 -22.48
C LEU A 732 18.86 4.86 -23.10
N GLU A 733 19.77 4.29 -22.29
CA GLU A 733 20.74 3.30 -22.76
C GLU A 733 20.07 2.00 -23.26
N GLN A 734 18.99 1.56 -22.60
CA GLN A 734 18.31 0.31 -22.95
C GLN A 734 17.32 0.47 -24.11
N HIS A 735 16.51 1.52 -24.08
CA HIS A 735 15.38 1.69 -25.02
C HIS A 735 15.64 2.74 -26.10
N GLY A 736 16.79 3.45 -26.03
CA GLY A 736 17.07 4.58 -26.90
C GLY A 736 16.20 5.80 -26.58
N HIS A 737 16.23 6.79 -27.48
CA HIS A 737 15.43 8.01 -27.34
C HIS A 737 13.92 7.75 -27.46
N PRO A 738 13.08 8.56 -26.79
CA PRO A 738 11.62 8.40 -26.80
C PRO A 738 10.94 8.29 -28.18
N GLN A 739 11.54 8.88 -29.21
CA GLN A 739 11.07 8.79 -30.61
C GLN A 739 11.00 7.33 -31.11
N ASN A 740 11.91 6.48 -30.64
CA ASN A 740 12.05 5.08 -31.05
C ASN A 740 11.24 4.12 -30.16
N TRP A 741 10.57 4.61 -29.11
CA TRP A 741 9.81 3.76 -28.23
C TRP A 741 8.55 3.19 -28.91
N THR A 742 8.19 1.98 -28.46
CA THR A 742 6.93 1.31 -28.80
C THR A 742 5.85 1.63 -27.77
N ALA A 743 4.61 1.24 -28.07
CA ALA A 743 3.49 1.37 -27.14
C ALA A 743 3.73 0.56 -25.86
N GLU A 744 4.33 -0.64 -25.99
CA GLU A 744 4.65 -1.52 -24.86
C GLU A 744 5.68 -0.88 -23.94
N THR A 745 6.79 -0.39 -24.51
CA THR A 745 7.83 0.29 -23.71
C THR A 745 7.24 1.47 -22.97
N THR A 746 6.47 2.32 -23.65
CA THR A 746 5.85 3.50 -23.03
C THR A 746 4.92 3.11 -21.87
N ARG A 747 4.14 2.02 -22.03
CA ARG A 747 3.25 1.50 -20.98
C ARG A 747 4.02 0.94 -19.78
N ASP A 748 5.12 0.24 -20.03
CA ASP A 748 5.96 -0.37 -18.99
C ASP A 748 6.70 0.68 -18.15
N LEU A 749 7.13 1.80 -18.77
CA LEU A 749 7.75 2.92 -18.06
C LEU A 749 6.79 3.58 -17.06
N GLY A 750 5.51 3.73 -17.43
CA GLY A 750 4.47 4.24 -16.52
C GLY A 750 4.86 5.54 -15.82
N SER A 751 4.90 5.55 -14.48
CA SER A 751 5.25 6.74 -13.70
C SER A 751 6.65 7.30 -13.99
N PHE A 752 7.57 6.52 -14.56
CA PHE A 752 8.89 7.03 -14.99
C PHE A 752 8.85 7.97 -16.19
N LEU A 753 7.71 8.11 -16.88
CA LEU A 753 7.53 9.13 -17.91
C LEU A 753 7.76 10.56 -17.35
N VAL A 754 7.56 10.77 -16.04
CA VAL A 754 7.81 12.07 -15.38
C VAL A 754 9.29 12.46 -15.31
N LEU A 755 10.22 11.55 -15.65
CA LEU A 755 11.67 11.80 -15.62
C LEU A 755 12.18 12.52 -16.89
N PHE A 756 11.37 12.59 -17.94
CA PHE A 756 11.75 13.11 -19.25
C PHE A 756 11.34 14.58 -19.41
N SER A 757 12.06 15.31 -20.27
CA SER A 757 11.74 16.70 -20.58
C SER A 757 10.52 16.82 -21.50
N GLY A 758 9.97 18.03 -21.63
CA GLY A 758 8.85 18.29 -22.55
C GLY A 758 9.19 17.91 -24.00
N ASP A 759 10.38 18.29 -24.49
CA ASP A 759 10.82 17.96 -25.86
C ASP A 759 10.91 16.45 -26.09
N GLU A 760 11.42 15.70 -25.10
CA GLU A 760 11.51 14.24 -25.13
C GLU A 760 10.10 13.62 -25.19
N LEU A 761 9.18 14.11 -24.36
CA LEU A 761 7.80 13.62 -24.27
C LEU A 761 6.91 14.04 -25.44
N SER A 762 7.23 15.10 -26.18
CA SER A 762 6.44 15.56 -27.34
C SER A 762 6.19 14.47 -28.39
N SER A 763 7.23 13.65 -28.64
CA SER A 763 7.15 12.50 -29.54
C SER A 763 6.22 11.40 -29.03
N VAL A 764 6.22 11.17 -27.71
CA VAL A 764 5.35 10.20 -27.03
C VAL A 764 3.91 10.71 -27.00
N ALA A 765 3.70 11.98 -26.71
CA ALA A 765 2.39 12.64 -26.72
C ALA A 765 1.73 12.56 -28.11
N THR A 766 2.52 12.62 -29.18
CA THR A 766 2.04 12.50 -30.56
C THR A 766 1.75 11.06 -30.97
N LYS A 767 2.65 10.11 -30.66
CA LYS A 767 2.50 8.70 -31.07
C LYS A 767 1.52 7.92 -30.19
N PHE A 768 1.51 8.19 -28.88
CA PHE A 768 0.81 7.41 -27.86
C PHE A 768 0.04 8.31 -26.85
N PRO A 769 -0.81 9.24 -27.30
CA PRO A 769 -1.49 10.21 -26.43
C PRO A 769 -2.27 9.55 -25.29
N HIS A 770 -3.00 8.48 -25.57
CA HIS A 770 -3.83 7.78 -24.58
C HIS A 770 -3.01 7.12 -23.45
N ILE A 771 -1.80 6.61 -23.74
CA ILE A 771 -0.94 6.02 -22.71
C ILE A 771 -0.45 7.11 -21.74
N LEU A 772 -0.11 8.28 -22.29
CA LEU A 772 0.34 9.43 -21.51
C LEU A 772 -0.79 9.97 -20.61
N GLN A 773 -1.99 10.15 -21.18
CA GLN A 773 -3.19 10.60 -20.45
C GLN A 773 -3.60 9.62 -19.35
N GLN A 774 -3.60 8.32 -19.66
CA GLN A 774 -3.90 7.28 -18.68
C GLN A 774 -2.88 7.30 -17.53
N THR A 775 -1.60 7.48 -17.84
CA THR A 775 -0.54 7.55 -16.82
C THR A 775 -0.76 8.76 -15.91
N ALA A 776 -1.11 9.92 -16.46
CA ALA A 776 -1.44 11.10 -15.68
C ALA A 776 -2.67 10.89 -14.76
N SER A 777 -3.73 10.24 -15.26
CA SER A 777 -4.94 9.96 -14.46
C SER A 777 -4.66 9.06 -13.24
N LYS A 778 -3.73 8.09 -13.36
CA LYS A 778 -3.30 7.23 -12.25
C LYS A 778 -2.47 7.96 -11.20
N MET A 779 -1.92 9.13 -11.55
CA MET A 779 -1.11 9.98 -10.68
C MET A 779 -1.88 11.22 -10.17
N ALA A 780 -3.21 11.24 -10.30
CA ALA A 780 -4.04 12.33 -9.80
C ALA A 780 -3.85 12.55 -8.28
N GLY A 781 -3.82 13.81 -7.84
CA GLY A 781 -3.56 14.18 -6.45
C GLY A 781 -2.08 14.21 -6.04
N ILE A 782 -1.15 13.91 -6.96
CA ILE A 782 0.30 14.00 -6.76
C ILE A 782 0.83 15.28 -7.42
N LEU A 783 1.79 15.97 -6.79
CA LEU A 783 2.49 17.08 -7.41
C LEU A 783 3.46 16.55 -8.48
N LEU A 784 3.16 16.84 -9.75
CA LEU A 784 3.93 16.37 -10.90
C LEU A 784 4.80 17.47 -11.51
N PRO A 785 5.91 17.12 -12.19
CA PRO A 785 6.74 18.09 -12.91
C PRO A 785 5.96 18.81 -14.01
N GLN A 786 6.21 20.12 -14.17
CA GLN A 786 5.52 20.97 -15.14
C GLN A 786 5.68 20.48 -16.58
N GLU A 787 6.85 19.92 -16.91
CA GLU A 787 7.20 19.41 -18.24
C GLU A 787 6.31 18.21 -18.63
N PHE A 788 6.03 17.32 -17.68
CA PHE A 788 5.14 16.18 -17.89
C PHE A 788 3.68 16.64 -18.04
N LEU A 789 3.24 17.56 -17.17
CA LEU A 789 1.89 18.13 -17.25
C LEU A 789 1.65 18.83 -18.58
N TRP A 790 2.64 19.57 -19.09
CA TRP A 790 2.57 20.21 -20.40
C TRP A 790 2.45 19.19 -21.54
N ALA A 791 3.23 18.11 -21.53
CA ALA A 791 3.12 17.05 -22.54
C ALA A 791 1.74 16.37 -22.53
N VAL A 792 1.17 16.13 -21.36
CA VAL A 792 -0.21 15.62 -21.22
C VAL A 792 -1.20 16.63 -21.81
N PHE A 793 -1.03 17.91 -21.48
CA PHE A 793 -1.86 19.00 -21.99
C PHE A 793 -1.87 19.09 -23.52
N GLU A 794 -0.70 19.07 -24.15
CA GLU A 794 -0.56 19.04 -25.60
C GLU A 794 -1.18 17.79 -26.22
N SER A 795 -1.04 16.63 -25.59
CA SER A 795 -1.63 15.38 -26.10
C SER A 795 -3.16 15.48 -26.21
N VAL A 796 -3.83 16.07 -25.21
CA VAL A 796 -5.29 16.25 -25.21
C VAL A 796 -5.70 17.28 -26.27
N ARG A 797 -5.01 18.42 -26.30
CA ARG A 797 -5.30 19.50 -27.27
C ARG A 797 -5.14 19.05 -28.71
N ASN A 798 -4.10 18.26 -29.01
CA ASN A 798 -3.82 17.78 -30.37
C ASN A 798 -4.75 16.62 -30.79
N SER A 799 -5.26 15.83 -29.84
CA SER A 799 -6.17 14.72 -30.11
C SER A 799 -7.62 15.12 -30.36
N SER A 800 -7.99 16.36 -30.01
CA SER A 800 -9.37 16.82 -30.04
C SER A 800 -9.70 17.41 -31.42
N GLN A 801 -10.67 16.82 -32.12
CA GLN A 801 -11.19 17.32 -33.40
C GLN A 801 -12.20 18.46 -33.24
N GLU A 802 -12.53 18.86 -32.01
CA GLU A 802 -13.51 19.90 -31.74
C GLU A 802 -12.97 21.28 -32.16
N SER A 803 -13.63 21.81 -33.20
CA SER A 803 -13.57 23.24 -33.56
C SER A 803 -13.87 24.07 -32.29
N PRO A 804 -13.16 25.18 -32.04
CA PRO A 804 -13.43 26.00 -30.86
C PRO A 804 -14.86 26.54 -30.95
N SER A 805 -15.79 25.96 -30.19
CA SER A 805 -17.13 26.49 -30.01
C SER A 805 -17.03 27.74 -29.15
N SER A 806 -16.78 28.88 -29.80
CA SER A 806 -17.16 30.16 -29.24
C SER A 806 -18.69 30.20 -29.22
N HIS A 807 -19.31 30.67 -28.15
CA HIS A 807 -20.26 31.79 -28.20
C HIS A 807 -20.70 32.15 -26.78
N SER A 808 -19.80 32.78 -26.03
CA SER A 808 -20.17 33.75 -24.99
C SER A 808 -19.62 35.12 -25.39
N SER A 809 -20.43 36.18 -25.22
CA SER A 809 -20.03 37.55 -25.53
C SER A 809 -18.88 37.97 -24.61
N GLY A 810 -17.66 38.00 -25.12
CA GLY A 810 -16.45 38.36 -24.36
C GLY A 810 -15.29 37.37 -24.45
N CYS A 811 -15.52 36.14 -24.93
CA CYS A 811 -14.51 35.09 -25.05
C CYS A 811 -14.01 34.85 -26.49
N HIS A 812 -14.07 35.87 -27.34
CA HIS A 812 -13.66 35.74 -28.74
C HIS A 812 -12.15 35.46 -28.87
N GLY A 813 -11.81 34.34 -29.51
CA GLY A 813 -10.43 33.93 -29.75
C GLY A 813 -9.74 33.22 -28.57
N VAL A 814 -10.45 33.00 -27.46
CA VAL A 814 -9.95 32.22 -26.32
C VAL A 814 -10.48 30.79 -26.42
N VAL A 815 -9.58 29.81 -26.36
CA VAL A 815 -9.95 28.39 -26.34
C VAL A 815 -10.31 28.01 -24.90
N ALA A 816 -11.59 27.70 -24.66
CA ALA A 816 -12.08 27.22 -23.38
C ALA A 816 -12.00 25.68 -23.27
N PRO A 817 -11.80 25.12 -22.07
CA PRO A 817 -11.87 23.67 -21.86
C PRO A 817 -13.30 23.15 -22.02
N SER A 818 -13.47 21.95 -22.61
CA SER A 818 -14.72 21.19 -22.55
C SER A 818 -14.71 20.28 -21.31
N SER A 819 -15.87 19.70 -20.96
CA SER A 819 -15.94 18.71 -19.87
C SER A 819 -14.99 17.53 -20.10
N GLU A 820 -14.87 17.08 -21.34
CA GLU A 820 -13.96 16.02 -21.77
C GLU A 820 -12.49 16.41 -21.60
N HIS A 821 -12.11 17.64 -21.97
CA HIS A 821 -10.76 18.15 -21.73
C HIS A 821 -10.41 18.09 -20.25
N ILE A 822 -11.29 18.58 -19.36
CA ILE A 822 -11.00 18.65 -17.92
C ILE A 822 -10.80 17.25 -17.33
N VAL A 823 -11.67 16.29 -17.69
CA VAL A 823 -11.56 14.90 -17.21
C VAL A 823 -10.26 14.25 -17.68
N ARG A 824 -9.89 14.41 -18.96
CA ARG A 824 -8.67 13.78 -19.52
C ARG A 824 -7.37 14.39 -18.98
N LEU A 825 -7.39 15.66 -18.59
CA LEU A 825 -6.19 16.38 -18.14
C LEU A 825 -5.78 16.07 -16.69
N ALA A 826 -6.72 15.73 -15.80
CA ALA A 826 -6.44 15.53 -14.37
C ALA A 826 -5.61 16.70 -13.77
N GLU A 827 -4.42 16.46 -13.21
CA GLU A 827 -3.54 17.52 -12.68
C GLU A 827 -3.00 18.47 -13.77
N ALA A 828 -2.99 18.06 -15.05
CA ALA A 828 -2.55 18.91 -16.17
C ALA A 828 -3.53 20.05 -16.49
N ASN A 829 -4.69 20.10 -15.81
CA ASN A 829 -5.54 21.29 -15.84
C ASN A 829 -4.80 22.55 -15.34
N THR A 830 -3.73 22.40 -14.57
CA THR A 830 -2.87 23.52 -14.16
C THR A 830 -2.18 24.23 -15.33
N CYS A 831 -2.16 23.64 -16.53
CA CYS A 831 -1.59 24.26 -17.73
C CYS A 831 -2.55 25.25 -18.41
N TRP A 832 -3.83 25.29 -18.03
CA TRP A 832 -4.77 26.27 -18.56
C TRP A 832 -4.41 27.69 -18.11
N ALA A 833 -4.41 28.62 -19.05
CA ALA A 833 -4.33 30.04 -18.73
C ALA A 833 -5.62 30.49 -18.00
N PRO A 834 -5.54 31.49 -17.09
CA PRO A 834 -6.71 32.05 -16.41
C PRO A 834 -7.84 32.44 -17.38
N GLU A 835 -7.52 33.04 -18.53
CA GLU A 835 -8.52 33.48 -19.51
C GLU A 835 -9.34 32.30 -20.04
N GLY A 836 -8.72 31.14 -20.27
CA GLY A 836 -9.40 29.92 -20.70
C GLY A 836 -10.34 29.36 -19.65
N LEU A 837 -9.94 29.40 -18.37
CA LEU A 837 -10.78 28.94 -17.24
C LEU A 837 -11.99 29.86 -17.01
N LEU A 838 -11.83 31.18 -17.21
CA LEU A 838 -12.95 32.12 -17.10
C LEU A 838 -14.01 31.88 -18.18
N CYS A 839 -13.56 31.48 -19.37
CA CYS A 839 -14.39 31.24 -20.54
C CYS A 839 -15.08 29.86 -20.56
N LEU A 840 -15.00 29.08 -19.48
CA LEU A 840 -15.77 27.84 -19.33
C LEU A 840 -17.26 28.08 -19.57
N GLU A 841 -17.95 27.15 -20.22
CA GLU A 841 -19.41 27.19 -20.29
C GLU A 841 -20.01 26.89 -18.90
N GLU A 842 -21.19 27.45 -18.61
CA GLU A 842 -21.87 27.27 -17.33
C GLU A 842 -22.10 25.79 -16.99
N ALA A 843 -22.62 25.03 -17.97
CA ALA A 843 -22.89 23.60 -17.83
C ALA A 843 -21.59 22.79 -17.62
N THR A 844 -20.51 23.16 -18.34
CA THR A 844 -19.20 22.52 -18.18
C THR A 844 -18.60 22.79 -16.80
N PHE A 845 -18.67 24.04 -16.32
CA PHE A 845 -18.21 24.38 -14.98
C PHE A 845 -18.96 23.59 -13.90
N CYS A 846 -20.30 23.56 -13.96
CA CYS A 846 -21.11 22.82 -12.98
C CYS A 846 -20.79 21.31 -12.95
N ARG A 847 -20.49 20.70 -14.10
CA ARG A 847 -20.12 19.28 -14.17
C ARG A 847 -18.72 18.97 -13.64
N THR A 848 -17.82 19.94 -13.63
CA THR A 848 -16.38 19.69 -13.43
C THR A 848 -15.75 20.44 -12.26
N VAL A 849 -16.51 21.29 -11.55
CA VAL A 849 -16.01 22.12 -10.45
C VAL A 849 -15.33 21.30 -9.34
N GLU A 850 -15.84 20.11 -9.00
CA GLU A 850 -15.18 19.25 -7.99
C GLU A 850 -13.83 18.71 -8.47
N LEU A 851 -13.72 18.34 -9.75
CA LEU A 851 -12.45 17.89 -10.34
C LEU A 851 -11.44 19.02 -10.35
N LEU A 852 -11.86 20.23 -10.75
CA LEU A 852 -11.02 21.43 -10.71
C LEU A 852 -10.64 21.79 -9.26
N GLY A 853 -11.57 21.67 -8.31
CA GLY A 853 -11.33 21.89 -6.88
C GLY A 853 -10.34 20.92 -6.25
N ALA A 854 -10.14 19.74 -6.85
CA ALA A 854 -9.19 18.73 -6.36
C ALA A 854 -7.75 18.94 -6.87
N VAL A 855 -7.54 19.73 -7.93
CA VAL A 855 -6.22 19.93 -8.56
C VAL A 855 -5.25 20.61 -7.59
N ARG A 856 -4.11 19.97 -7.33
CA ARG A 856 -3.11 20.46 -6.37
C ARG A 856 -2.18 21.51 -6.97
N GLY A 857 -1.99 21.49 -8.28
CA GLY A 857 -1.05 22.37 -9.00
C GLY A 857 -1.49 23.83 -9.17
N PHE A 858 -2.77 24.16 -8.99
CA PHE A 858 -3.28 25.48 -9.36
C PHE A 858 -2.61 26.63 -8.62
N SER A 859 -2.21 27.65 -9.38
CA SER A 859 -1.73 28.92 -8.86
C SER A 859 -2.87 29.74 -8.25
N LEU A 860 -2.54 30.68 -7.37
CA LEU A 860 -3.52 31.59 -6.77
C LEU A 860 -4.28 32.42 -7.83
N ALA A 861 -3.65 32.75 -8.96
CA ALA A 861 -4.32 33.44 -10.06
C ALA A 861 -5.42 32.56 -10.69
N GLN A 862 -5.13 31.29 -10.97
CA GLN A 862 -6.11 30.34 -11.50
C GLN A 862 -7.25 30.07 -10.50
N LEU A 863 -6.93 29.92 -9.21
CA LEU A 863 -7.96 29.73 -8.17
C LEU A 863 -8.90 30.95 -8.09
N ARG A 864 -8.37 32.18 -8.18
CA ARG A 864 -9.19 33.41 -8.21
C ARG A 864 -10.10 33.45 -9.43
N THR A 865 -9.60 33.09 -10.59
CA THR A 865 -10.40 33.02 -11.81
C THR A 865 -11.51 31.98 -11.71
N LEU A 866 -11.22 30.78 -11.18
CA LEU A 866 -12.25 29.76 -10.96
C LEU A 866 -13.29 30.22 -9.92
N LYS A 867 -12.88 30.96 -8.89
CA LYS A 867 -13.80 31.62 -7.95
C LYS A 867 -14.66 32.66 -8.64
N GLU A 868 -14.09 33.51 -9.50
CA GLU A 868 -14.86 34.47 -10.32
C GLU A 868 -15.84 33.74 -11.24
N LYS A 869 -15.44 32.58 -11.79
CA LYS A 869 -16.34 31.74 -12.58
C LYS A 869 -17.50 31.20 -11.76
N ALA A 870 -17.24 30.74 -10.54
CA ALA A 870 -18.30 30.33 -9.60
C ALA A 870 -19.29 31.49 -9.34
N VAL A 871 -18.80 32.71 -9.16
CA VAL A 871 -19.65 33.90 -8.98
C VAL A 871 -20.48 34.22 -10.24
N GLN A 872 -19.93 34.03 -11.43
CA GLN A 872 -20.70 34.22 -12.67
C GLN A 872 -21.83 33.21 -12.84
N VAL A 873 -21.62 31.98 -12.36
CA VAL A 873 -22.55 30.84 -12.57
C VAL A 873 -23.57 30.71 -11.45
N TRP A 874 -23.17 30.96 -10.20
CA TRP A 874 -24.01 30.81 -9.01
C TRP A 874 -24.39 32.15 -8.36
N ASP A 875 -24.11 33.26 -9.01
CA ASP A 875 -24.27 34.62 -8.48
C ASP A 875 -23.34 34.86 -7.26
N THR A 876 -23.62 35.90 -6.47
CA THR A 876 -22.82 36.27 -5.30
C THR A 876 -22.77 35.16 -4.24
N PRO A 877 -21.69 35.09 -3.42
CA PRO A 877 -21.52 34.06 -2.39
C PRO A 877 -22.71 33.87 -1.45
N SER A 878 -23.52 34.92 -1.22
CA SER A 878 -24.75 34.85 -0.41
C SER A 878 -25.86 33.93 -0.95
N TYR A 879 -25.82 33.56 -2.24
CA TYR A 879 -26.76 32.63 -2.85
C TYR A 879 -26.23 31.20 -2.92
N TRP A 880 -24.98 30.95 -2.53
CA TRP A 880 -24.36 29.65 -2.67
C TRP A 880 -24.90 28.67 -1.64
N ARG A 881 -25.34 27.49 -2.11
CA ARG A 881 -25.87 26.41 -1.27
C ARG A 881 -24.75 25.52 -0.74
N GLU A 882 -25.03 24.76 0.34
CA GLU A 882 -24.07 23.83 0.97
C GLU A 882 -23.33 22.95 -0.05
N HIS A 883 -24.05 22.28 -0.95
CA HIS A 883 -23.43 21.39 -1.94
C HIS A 883 -22.51 22.13 -2.93
N GLN A 884 -22.78 23.41 -3.25
CA GLN A 884 -21.92 24.25 -4.10
C GLN A 884 -20.65 24.64 -3.34
N ILE A 885 -20.77 25.08 -2.09
CA ILE A 885 -19.62 25.43 -1.23
C ILE A 885 -18.70 24.23 -1.06
N VAL A 886 -19.27 23.05 -0.79
CA VAL A 886 -18.52 21.79 -0.68
C VAL A 886 -17.81 21.42 -1.98
N SER A 887 -18.43 21.69 -3.13
CA SER A 887 -17.87 21.34 -4.45
C SER A 887 -16.64 22.15 -4.87
N LEU A 888 -16.40 23.31 -4.24
CA LEU A 888 -15.27 24.20 -4.60
C LEU A 888 -13.90 23.60 -4.30
N GLY A 889 -13.77 22.72 -3.31
CA GLY A 889 -12.48 22.18 -2.88
C GLY A 889 -11.45 23.29 -2.62
N ARG A 890 -10.29 23.24 -3.29
CA ARG A 890 -9.22 24.26 -3.20
C ARG A 890 -9.57 25.60 -3.83
N ILE A 891 -10.59 25.69 -4.69
CA ILE A 891 -11.05 26.98 -5.25
C ILE A 891 -11.51 27.92 -4.12
N ALA A 892 -12.03 27.37 -3.02
CA ALA A 892 -12.45 28.13 -1.85
C ALA A 892 -11.31 28.95 -1.22
N LEU A 893 -10.05 28.54 -1.37
CA LEU A 893 -8.88 29.28 -0.84
C LEU A 893 -8.73 30.68 -1.45
N ALA A 894 -9.36 30.95 -2.60
CA ALA A 894 -9.34 32.25 -3.26
C ALA A 894 -10.40 33.24 -2.74
N LEU A 895 -11.30 32.81 -1.85
CA LEU A 895 -12.30 33.67 -1.21
C LEU A 895 -11.62 34.60 -0.20
N ASN A 896 -11.94 35.89 -0.25
CA ASN A 896 -11.50 36.85 0.77
C ASN A 896 -12.41 36.81 2.01
N GLU A 897 -12.03 37.53 3.06
CA GLU A 897 -12.77 37.58 4.33
C GLU A 897 -14.23 38.01 4.17
N SER A 898 -14.49 39.06 3.38
CA SER A 898 -15.85 39.55 3.14
C SER A 898 -16.72 38.61 2.30
N GLU A 899 -16.10 37.82 1.42
CA GLU A 899 -16.80 36.79 0.64
C GLU A 899 -17.11 35.57 1.51
N LEU A 900 -16.21 35.22 2.44
CA LEU A 900 -16.43 34.14 3.42
C LEU A 900 -17.56 34.49 4.40
N GLU A 901 -17.65 35.75 4.84
CA GLU A 901 -18.73 36.26 5.69
C GLU A 901 -20.12 36.25 5.01
N GLN A 902 -20.17 36.09 3.69
CA GLN A 902 -21.43 36.01 2.94
C GLN A 902 -21.94 34.58 2.77
N LEU A 903 -21.12 33.56 3.03
CA LEU A 903 -21.52 32.16 2.87
C LEU A 903 -22.48 31.74 3.99
N ASP A 904 -23.44 30.86 3.69
CA ASP A 904 -24.19 30.15 4.73
C ASP A 904 -23.33 29.04 5.34
N LEU A 905 -22.76 29.33 6.50
CA LEU A 905 -21.95 28.40 7.29
C LEU A 905 -22.73 27.83 8.48
N SER A 906 -24.06 27.77 8.44
CA SER A 906 -24.87 27.21 9.52
C SER A 906 -24.61 25.72 9.79
N SER A 907 -24.17 24.97 8.77
CA SER A 907 -23.85 23.53 8.83
C SER A 907 -22.38 23.28 9.17
N ILE A 908 -22.14 22.47 10.21
CA ILE A 908 -20.78 22.00 10.54
C ILE A 908 -20.16 21.15 9.43
N ASP A 909 -20.97 20.48 8.62
CA ASP A 909 -20.49 19.62 7.54
C ASP A 909 -19.90 20.46 6.37
N THR A 910 -20.50 21.62 6.09
CA THR A 910 -19.93 22.64 5.17
C THR A 910 -18.57 23.11 5.67
N VAL A 911 -18.49 23.52 6.93
CA VAL A 911 -17.25 24.02 7.55
C VAL A 911 -16.19 22.92 7.64
N ALA A 912 -16.59 21.68 7.92
CA ALA A 912 -15.69 20.54 7.90
C ALA A 912 -15.10 20.30 6.51
N SER A 913 -15.85 20.56 5.44
CA SER A 913 -15.34 20.50 4.07
C SER A 913 -14.30 21.59 3.78
N LEU A 914 -14.55 22.83 4.22
CA LEU A 914 -13.59 23.93 4.10
C LEU A 914 -12.32 23.68 4.92
N SER A 915 -12.48 23.08 6.10
CA SER A 915 -11.40 22.78 7.04
C SER A 915 -10.48 21.64 6.59
N GLN A 916 -10.83 20.93 5.50
CA GLN A 916 -9.92 19.99 4.84
C GLN A 916 -8.75 20.70 4.14
N GLN A 917 -8.94 21.96 3.75
CA GLN A 917 -7.87 22.77 3.19
C GLN A 917 -7.00 23.31 4.32
N THR A 918 -5.68 23.29 4.13
CA THR A 918 -4.71 23.64 5.19
C THR A 918 -4.04 25.00 4.95
N GLU A 919 -4.22 25.57 3.76
CA GLU A 919 -3.56 26.80 3.32
C GLU A 919 -4.35 28.08 3.60
N TRP A 920 -5.35 28.03 4.49
CA TRP A 920 -6.08 29.22 4.92
C TRP A 920 -5.15 30.21 5.63
N THR A 921 -5.29 31.49 5.34
CA THR A 921 -4.64 32.53 6.14
C THR A 921 -5.32 32.63 7.52
N PRO A 922 -4.62 33.14 8.57
CA PRO A 922 -5.23 33.33 9.88
C PRO A 922 -6.49 34.22 9.87
N ALA A 923 -6.54 35.20 8.95
CA ALA A 923 -7.70 36.08 8.79
C ALA A 923 -8.90 35.33 8.18
N GLN A 924 -8.70 34.61 7.06
CA GLN A 924 -9.74 33.77 6.47
C GLN A 924 -10.25 32.69 7.43
N ALA A 925 -9.34 32.01 8.14
CA ALA A 925 -9.71 31.00 9.13
C ALA A 925 -10.56 31.59 10.27
N LYS A 926 -10.29 32.84 10.66
CA LYS A 926 -11.10 33.57 11.62
C LYS A 926 -12.49 33.92 11.07
N SER A 927 -12.58 34.37 9.81
CA SER A 927 -13.87 34.63 9.14
C SER A 927 -14.73 33.37 9.04
N ILE A 928 -14.14 32.21 8.69
CA ILE A 928 -14.87 30.93 8.66
C ILE A 928 -15.41 30.56 10.05
N LEU A 929 -14.58 30.71 11.09
CA LEU A 929 -15.01 30.43 12.46
C LEU A 929 -16.14 31.37 12.90
N GLN A 930 -16.01 32.67 12.63
CA GLN A 930 -17.02 33.67 13.01
C GLN A 930 -18.33 33.45 12.24
N GLY A 931 -18.28 33.24 10.93
CA GLY A 931 -19.45 32.94 10.11
C GLY A 931 -20.19 31.69 10.61
N PHE A 932 -19.47 30.61 10.93
CA PHE A 932 -20.10 29.42 11.54
C PHE A 932 -20.87 29.75 12.82
N LEU A 933 -20.26 30.51 13.75
CA LEU A 933 -20.90 30.86 15.02
C LEU A 933 -22.11 31.77 14.85
N GLU A 934 -22.02 32.73 13.93
CA GLU A 934 -23.09 33.69 13.64
C GLU A 934 -24.27 33.02 12.94
N ASP A 935 -24.02 32.27 11.86
CA ASP A 935 -25.07 31.64 11.04
C ASP A 935 -25.78 30.49 11.76
N SER A 936 -25.03 29.72 12.55
CA SER A 936 -25.61 28.63 13.36
C SER A 936 -26.31 29.13 14.63
N GLY A 937 -26.06 30.38 15.04
CA GLY A 937 -26.51 30.94 16.31
C GLY A 937 -25.84 30.32 17.53
N TYR A 938 -24.73 29.60 17.37
CA TYR A 938 -23.98 29.01 18.48
C TYR A 938 -22.97 30.00 19.06
N SER A 939 -22.91 30.05 20.39
CA SER A 939 -21.74 30.61 21.08
C SER A 939 -20.68 29.53 21.31
N ILE A 940 -19.43 29.90 21.61
CA ILE A 940 -18.34 28.92 21.85
C ILE A 940 -18.70 27.88 22.92
N GLN A 941 -19.44 28.29 23.95
CA GLN A 941 -19.90 27.39 25.02
C GLN A 941 -20.97 26.39 24.55
N ASP A 942 -21.65 26.62 23.42
CA ASP A 942 -22.66 25.72 22.86
C ASP A 942 -22.05 24.64 21.96
N LEU A 943 -20.77 24.81 21.57
CA LEU A 943 -20.06 23.88 20.72
C LEU A 943 -19.97 22.50 21.36
N LYS A 944 -20.46 21.49 20.62
CA LYS A 944 -20.33 20.07 20.95
C LYS A 944 -19.01 19.52 20.43
N SER A 945 -18.65 18.33 20.90
CA SER A 945 -17.41 17.67 20.50
C SER A 945 -17.27 17.48 18.98
N PHE A 946 -18.32 17.12 18.26
CA PHE A 946 -18.26 17.00 16.79
C PHE A 946 -18.16 18.35 16.06
N HIS A 947 -18.60 19.46 16.66
CA HIS A 947 -18.32 20.80 16.14
C HIS A 947 -16.82 21.10 16.21
N LEU A 948 -16.16 20.75 17.32
CA LEU A 948 -14.72 20.91 17.46
C LEU A 948 -13.95 20.07 16.43
N VAL A 949 -14.40 18.84 16.17
CA VAL A 949 -13.79 17.98 15.14
C VAL A 949 -13.99 18.56 13.74
N GLY A 950 -15.19 19.05 13.42
CA GLY A 950 -15.50 19.63 12.11
C GLY A 950 -14.76 20.96 11.85
N LEU A 951 -14.61 21.82 12.86
CA LEU A 951 -13.84 23.06 12.75
C LEU A 951 -12.36 22.79 12.41
N GLY A 952 -11.79 21.67 12.86
CA GLY A 952 -10.45 21.25 12.46
C GLY A 952 -9.40 22.35 12.61
N ALA A 953 -8.67 22.67 11.55
CA ALA A 953 -7.62 23.69 11.56
C ALA A 953 -8.12 25.11 11.85
N THR A 954 -9.40 25.42 11.63
CA THR A 954 -9.98 26.75 11.95
C THR A 954 -10.00 27.02 13.45
N LEU A 955 -9.95 25.98 14.30
CA LEU A 955 -9.75 26.12 15.74
C LEU A 955 -8.45 26.86 16.09
N CYS A 956 -7.43 26.81 15.22
CA CYS A 956 -6.18 27.54 15.42
C CYS A 956 -6.32 29.06 15.29
N ALA A 957 -7.46 29.58 14.81
CA ALA A 957 -7.74 31.01 14.74
C ALA A 957 -8.36 31.58 16.03
N MET A 958 -8.76 30.72 16.98
CA MET A 958 -9.34 31.14 18.25
C MET A 958 -8.33 31.87 19.14
N ASN A 959 -8.79 32.90 19.84
CA ASN A 959 -8.01 33.61 20.84
C ASN A 959 -8.10 32.96 22.24
N VAL A 960 -7.31 33.47 23.18
CA VAL A 960 -7.23 32.96 24.56
C VAL A 960 -8.60 32.93 25.26
N THR A 961 -9.38 34.01 25.11
CA THR A 961 -10.70 34.11 25.76
C THR A 961 -11.70 33.13 25.15
N GLU A 962 -11.71 32.99 23.83
CA GLU A 962 -12.58 32.05 23.12
C GLU A 962 -12.26 30.61 23.51
N ILE A 963 -10.98 30.22 23.44
CA ILE A 963 -10.56 28.87 23.85
C ILE A 963 -11.07 28.62 25.26
N SER A 964 -10.84 29.52 26.22
CA SER A 964 -11.27 29.33 27.62
C SER A 964 -12.75 28.95 27.77
N LEU A 965 -13.65 29.41 26.89
CA LEU A 965 -15.09 29.15 26.92
C LEU A 965 -15.51 27.73 26.46
N ILE A 966 -14.65 27.00 25.73
CA ILE A 966 -14.97 25.63 25.28
C ILE A 966 -15.25 24.74 26.50
N LYS A 967 -16.41 24.08 26.54
CA LYS A 967 -16.79 23.17 27.63
C LYS A 967 -15.82 22.01 27.77
N ILE A 968 -15.35 21.76 29.00
CA ILE A 968 -14.45 20.64 29.31
C ILE A 968 -15.09 19.27 28.99
N SER A 969 -16.42 19.14 29.11
CA SER A 969 -17.14 17.91 28.76
C SER A 969 -16.99 17.53 27.29
N GLU A 970 -16.90 18.52 26.41
CA GLU A 970 -16.76 18.37 24.97
C GLU A 970 -15.30 18.25 24.56
N PHE A 971 -14.42 19.07 25.16
CA PHE A 971 -12.98 19.04 24.88
C PHE A 971 -12.34 17.70 25.21
N ARG A 972 -12.66 17.10 26.36
CA ARG A 972 -12.01 15.86 26.85
C ARG A 972 -12.18 14.65 25.93
N VAL A 973 -13.19 14.64 25.08
CA VAL A 973 -13.46 13.52 24.16
C VAL A 973 -12.84 13.71 22.77
N VAL A 974 -12.25 14.87 22.48
CA VAL A 974 -11.63 15.21 21.17
C VAL A 974 -10.16 15.58 21.26
N VAL A 975 -9.53 15.42 22.42
CA VAL A 975 -8.13 15.82 22.66
C VAL A 975 -7.18 15.26 21.59
N ALA A 976 -7.31 13.97 21.25
CA ALA A 976 -6.47 13.35 20.21
C ALA A 976 -6.58 14.02 18.84
N ARG A 977 -7.75 14.53 18.47
CA ARG A 977 -7.97 15.20 17.17
C ARG A 977 -7.40 16.62 17.20
N ILE A 978 -7.65 17.38 18.28
CA ILE A 978 -7.04 18.70 18.48
C ILE A 978 -5.51 18.58 18.55
N GLY A 979 -5.00 17.51 19.15
CA GLY A 979 -3.58 17.17 19.23
C GLY A 979 -2.90 16.83 17.91
N THR A 980 -3.63 16.81 16.79
CA THR A 980 -3.02 16.72 15.44
C THR A 980 -2.89 18.07 14.74
N LEU A 981 -3.45 19.14 15.32
CA LEU A 981 -3.48 20.46 14.69
C LEU A 981 -2.13 21.19 14.89
N LEU A 982 -1.63 21.81 13.83
CA LEU A 982 -0.40 22.60 13.82
C LEU A 982 -0.70 24.07 14.11
N CYS A 983 -1.22 24.36 15.30
CA CYS A 983 -1.53 25.72 15.71
C CYS A 983 -0.27 26.50 16.16
N SER A 984 -0.44 27.82 16.32
CA SER A 984 0.57 28.66 16.97
C SER A 984 0.83 28.21 18.42
N THR A 985 2.02 28.49 18.91
CA THR A 985 2.44 28.08 20.27
C THR A 985 1.57 28.70 21.37
N HIS A 986 1.05 29.91 21.16
CA HIS A 986 0.12 30.55 22.09
C HIS A 986 -1.24 29.85 22.16
N VAL A 987 -1.78 29.39 21.02
CA VAL A 987 -3.03 28.61 20.99
C VAL A 987 -2.82 27.24 21.63
N LEU A 988 -1.70 26.56 21.32
CA LEU A 988 -1.37 25.27 21.92
C LEU A 988 -1.23 25.37 23.44
N ALA A 989 -0.70 26.47 23.97
CA ALA A 989 -0.61 26.71 25.41
C ALA A 989 -2.00 26.82 26.09
N GLU A 990 -3.01 27.37 25.42
CA GLU A 990 -4.38 27.43 25.95
C GLU A 990 -5.09 26.08 25.89
N PHE A 991 -4.91 25.33 24.80
CA PHE A 991 -5.39 23.94 24.76
C PHE A 991 -4.69 23.08 25.82
N LYS A 992 -3.41 23.33 26.10
CA LYS A 992 -2.67 22.69 27.18
C LYS A 992 -3.31 22.98 28.54
N ARG A 993 -3.67 24.24 28.84
CA ARG A 993 -4.39 24.59 30.09
C ARG A 993 -5.72 23.86 30.23
N LYS A 994 -6.46 23.65 29.14
CA LYS A 994 -7.67 22.80 29.18
C LYS A 994 -7.36 21.34 29.44
N ALA A 995 -6.30 20.83 28.81
CA ALA A 995 -5.85 19.46 29.04
C ALA A 995 -5.45 19.24 30.50
N GLU A 996 -4.91 20.24 31.19
CA GLU A 996 -4.61 20.16 32.64
C GLU A 996 -5.87 19.92 33.48
N VAL A 997 -7.00 20.51 33.09
CA VAL A 997 -8.29 20.26 33.77
C VAL A 997 -8.77 18.83 33.56
N VAL A 998 -8.44 18.21 32.42
CA VAL A 998 -8.86 16.84 32.07
C VAL A 998 -7.94 15.78 32.65
N PHE A 999 -6.62 15.98 32.57
CA PHE A 999 -5.61 14.97 32.87
C PHE A 999 -4.75 15.30 34.10
N GLY A 1000 -4.98 16.45 34.74
CA GLY A 1000 -4.16 16.97 35.83
C GLY A 1000 -2.95 17.76 35.32
N GLU A 1001 -2.16 18.29 36.25
CA GLU A 1001 -0.92 19.03 35.97
C GLU A 1001 0.08 18.20 35.15
N PRO A 1002 0.98 18.83 34.37
CA PRO A 1002 1.95 18.13 33.51
C PRO A 1002 2.79 17.07 34.23
N THR A 1003 3.11 17.29 35.51
CA THR A 1003 3.86 16.34 36.36
C THR A 1003 3.15 15.01 36.61
N LYS A 1004 1.83 14.94 36.35
CA LYS A 1004 1.00 13.74 36.52
C LYS A 1004 0.69 13.04 35.19
N TRP A 1005 1.15 13.58 34.06
CA TRP A 1005 0.88 12.98 32.76
C TRP A 1005 1.65 11.68 32.56
N SER A 1006 0.96 10.65 32.08
CA SER A 1006 1.56 9.37 31.70
C SER A 1006 1.90 9.32 30.21
N SER A 1007 2.60 8.26 29.79
CA SER A 1007 2.91 8.00 28.38
C SER A 1007 1.67 8.00 27.49
N SER A 1008 0.56 7.42 27.96
CA SER A 1008 -0.73 7.44 27.25
C SER A 1008 -1.32 8.84 27.09
N VAL A 1009 -1.21 9.70 28.11
CA VAL A 1009 -1.69 11.09 28.05
C VAL A 1009 -0.86 11.89 27.07
N LEU A 1010 0.46 11.79 27.15
CA LEU A 1010 1.35 12.56 26.29
C LEU A 1010 1.17 12.22 24.81
N GLN A 1011 0.96 10.93 24.49
CA GLN A 1011 0.59 10.50 23.15
C GLN A 1011 -0.81 10.97 22.71
N GLU A 1012 -1.77 11.10 23.64
CA GLU A 1012 -3.12 11.62 23.34
C GLU A 1012 -3.08 13.14 23.07
N LEU A 1013 -2.20 13.89 23.75
CA LEU A 1013 -2.07 15.34 23.58
C LEU A 1013 -1.46 15.75 22.23
N GLY A 1014 -0.54 14.94 21.69
CA GLY A 1014 0.14 15.26 20.44
C GLY A 1014 0.76 16.67 20.46
N THR A 1015 0.44 17.48 19.46
CA THR A 1015 0.96 18.86 19.31
C THR A 1015 0.59 19.78 20.48
N ILE A 1016 -0.47 19.52 21.24
CA ILE A 1016 -0.84 20.30 22.44
C ILE A 1016 0.32 20.30 23.45
N ALA A 1017 1.12 19.24 23.50
CA ALA A 1017 2.28 19.15 24.39
C ALA A 1017 3.36 20.20 24.07
N ALA A 1018 3.36 20.82 22.88
CA ALA A 1018 4.25 21.93 22.56
C ALA A 1018 3.87 23.25 23.28
N GLY A 1019 2.70 23.30 23.92
CA GLY A 1019 2.24 24.41 24.76
C GLY A 1019 2.78 24.39 26.20
N LEU A 1020 3.68 23.45 26.54
CA LEU A 1020 4.34 23.38 27.84
C LEU A 1020 5.27 24.57 28.08
N THR A 1021 5.31 25.06 29.33
CA THR A 1021 6.29 26.08 29.72
C THR A 1021 7.68 25.47 29.93
N LYS A 1022 8.71 26.33 30.03
CA LYS A 1022 10.07 25.88 30.34
C LYS A 1022 10.17 25.18 31.69
N GLU A 1023 9.43 25.64 32.71
CA GLU A 1023 9.40 25.02 34.03
C GLU A 1023 8.74 23.64 33.97
N GLU A 1024 7.60 23.53 33.30
CA GLU A 1024 6.87 22.28 33.17
C GLU A 1024 7.69 21.23 32.40
N LEU A 1025 8.30 21.64 31.28
CA LEU A 1025 9.11 20.74 30.45
C LEU A 1025 10.33 20.20 31.21
N ARG A 1026 10.99 21.03 32.03
CA ARG A 1026 12.13 20.60 32.87
C ARG A 1026 11.72 19.59 33.96
N MET A 1027 10.49 19.68 34.44
CA MET A 1027 9.97 18.81 35.50
C MET A 1027 9.47 17.46 34.99
N LEU A 1028 9.28 17.29 33.68
CA LEU A 1028 8.86 16.02 33.10
C LEU A 1028 9.95 14.96 33.24
N ASP A 1029 9.53 13.75 33.63
CA ASP A 1029 10.43 12.61 33.71
C ASP A 1029 11.03 12.28 32.34
N LYS A 1030 12.32 11.94 32.32
CA LYS A 1030 13.03 11.55 31.10
C LYS A 1030 12.42 10.32 30.41
N GLU A 1031 11.78 9.43 31.17
CA GLU A 1031 11.10 8.23 30.63
C GLU A 1031 9.86 8.59 29.77
N LEU A 1032 9.35 9.83 29.87
CA LEU A 1032 8.25 10.31 29.02
C LEU A 1032 8.71 10.87 27.67
N MET A 1033 10.01 11.15 27.50
CA MET A 1033 10.55 11.78 26.30
C MET A 1033 10.29 10.99 24.99
N PRO A 1034 10.33 9.64 24.95
CA PRO A 1034 9.95 8.87 23.76
C PRO A 1034 8.45 8.93 23.43
N HIS A 1035 7.63 9.40 24.37
CA HIS A 1035 6.17 9.41 24.24
C HIS A 1035 5.60 10.76 23.79
N PHE A 1036 6.44 11.76 23.51
CA PHE A 1036 6.03 12.86 22.65
C PHE A 1036 5.74 12.33 21.24
N GLN A 1037 4.80 12.96 20.54
CA GLN A 1037 4.67 12.74 19.10
C GLN A 1037 5.76 13.54 18.36
N PRO A 1038 6.29 13.05 17.23
CA PRO A 1038 7.29 13.79 16.44
C PRO A 1038 6.85 15.20 16.06
N SER A 1039 5.57 15.38 15.70
CA SER A 1039 4.97 16.69 15.40
C SER A 1039 5.04 17.65 16.60
N ALA A 1040 4.83 17.15 17.82
CA ALA A 1040 4.94 17.96 19.03
C ALA A 1040 6.37 18.45 19.26
N ILE A 1041 7.38 17.60 18.98
CA ILE A 1041 8.79 18.00 19.02
C ILE A 1041 9.06 19.12 18.03
N THR A 1042 8.58 18.99 16.79
CA THR A 1042 8.73 20.02 15.76
C THR A 1042 8.06 21.35 16.15
N CYS A 1043 6.91 21.30 16.85
CA CYS A 1043 6.17 22.48 17.29
C CYS A 1043 6.73 23.17 18.54
N LEU A 1044 7.61 22.53 19.32
CA LEU A 1044 8.20 23.14 20.52
C LEU A 1044 9.06 24.36 20.14
N PRO A 1045 8.84 25.53 20.76
CA PRO A 1045 9.70 26.70 20.54
C PRO A 1045 11.17 26.40 20.85
N ASP A 1046 12.09 26.95 20.07
CA ASP A 1046 13.52 26.73 20.23
C ASP A 1046 14.02 27.11 21.64
N GLU A 1047 13.50 28.21 22.19
CA GLU A 1047 13.84 28.71 23.52
C GLU A 1047 13.31 27.83 24.66
N ILE A 1048 12.25 27.04 24.40
CA ILE A 1048 11.70 26.09 25.37
C ILE A 1048 12.42 24.74 25.21
N PHE A 1049 12.64 24.29 23.97
CA PHE A 1049 13.29 23.01 23.68
C PHE A 1049 14.72 22.95 24.27
N LYS A 1050 15.49 24.04 24.19
CA LYS A 1050 16.86 24.10 24.75
C LYS A 1050 16.93 23.86 26.25
N GLU A 1051 15.79 23.97 26.96
CA GLU A 1051 15.72 23.82 28.41
C GLU A 1051 15.65 22.34 28.85
N LEU A 1052 15.49 21.42 27.91
CA LEU A 1052 15.60 19.99 28.17
C LEU A 1052 16.99 19.64 28.70
N SER A 1053 17.03 18.90 29.80
CA SER A 1053 18.29 18.41 30.35
C SER A 1053 19.00 17.46 29.38
N VAL A 1054 20.31 17.28 29.60
CA VAL A 1054 21.14 16.30 28.88
C VAL A 1054 20.52 14.89 28.95
N GLU A 1055 19.93 14.52 30.09
CA GLU A 1055 19.27 13.21 30.28
C GLU A 1055 17.95 13.10 29.51
N GLN A 1056 17.14 14.16 29.50
CA GLN A 1056 15.89 14.18 28.74
C GLN A 1056 16.16 14.08 27.23
N ILE A 1057 17.12 14.86 26.71
CA ILE A 1057 17.49 14.80 25.29
C ILE A 1057 18.02 13.40 24.92
N ALA A 1058 18.84 12.79 25.78
CA ALA A 1058 19.33 11.42 25.56
C ALA A 1058 18.19 10.38 25.54
N SER A 1059 17.06 10.69 26.17
CA SER A 1059 15.91 9.80 26.30
C SER A 1059 14.82 10.04 25.26
N LEU A 1060 14.98 10.98 24.31
CA LEU A 1060 13.99 11.22 23.23
C LEU A 1060 13.71 9.97 22.39
N GLY A 1061 14.69 9.07 22.27
CA GLY A 1061 14.63 7.94 21.34
C GLY A 1061 14.82 8.36 19.87
N PRO A 1062 15.00 7.40 18.95
CA PRO A 1062 15.42 7.70 17.58
C PRO A 1062 14.40 8.55 16.78
N GLU A 1063 13.11 8.33 17.02
CA GLU A 1063 12.02 8.98 16.28
C GLU A 1063 11.90 10.47 16.63
N ASN A 1064 11.76 10.79 17.92
CA ASN A 1064 11.65 12.17 18.38
C ASN A 1064 12.96 12.94 18.22
N ALA A 1065 14.12 12.28 18.38
CA ALA A 1065 15.41 12.90 18.11
C ALA A 1065 15.56 13.31 16.62
N ALA A 1066 15.01 12.51 15.70
CA ALA A 1066 15.01 12.83 14.27
C ALA A 1066 14.09 14.01 13.93
N ALA A 1067 13.01 14.21 14.71
CA ALA A 1067 12.07 15.31 14.55
C ALA A 1067 12.59 16.69 15.03
N VAL A 1068 13.73 16.72 15.74
CA VAL A 1068 14.35 17.97 16.22
C VAL A 1068 14.80 18.84 15.06
N THR A 1069 14.26 20.05 15.00
CA THR A 1069 14.45 20.97 13.87
C THR A 1069 15.88 21.55 13.82
N PRO A 1070 16.34 22.02 12.65
CA PRO A 1070 17.63 22.71 12.55
C PRO A 1070 17.73 23.95 13.46
N ALA A 1071 16.61 24.63 13.72
CA ALA A 1071 16.57 25.83 14.55
C ALA A 1071 16.77 25.47 16.04
N GLN A 1072 16.03 24.47 16.53
CA GLN A 1072 16.20 23.89 17.86
C GLN A 1072 17.63 23.39 18.09
N ARG A 1073 18.22 22.66 17.12
CA ARG A 1073 19.59 22.13 17.22
C ARG A 1073 20.63 23.23 17.45
N ARG A 1074 20.47 24.41 16.84
CA ARG A 1074 21.43 25.53 16.99
C ARG A 1074 21.44 26.13 18.38
N GLN A 1075 20.37 25.96 19.16
CA GLN A 1075 20.28 26.48 20.54
C GLN A 1075 20.84 25.53 21.60
N LEU A 1076 21.19 24.29 21.22
CA LEU A 1076 21.68 23.28 22.15
C LEU A 1076 23.16 23.48 22.51
N SER A 1077 23.48 23.23 23.78
CA SER A 1077 24.87 23.12 24.22
C SER A 1077 25.57 21.89 23.63
N MET A 1078 26.90 21.86 23.66
CA MET A 1078 27.69 20.72 23.18
C MET A 1078 27.31 19.39 23.86
N LEU A 1079 27.00 19.41 25.16
CA LEU A 1079 26.58 18.20 25.89
C LEU A 1079 25.18 17.72 25.45
N GLN A 1080 24.28 18.66 25.18
CA GLN A 1080 22.94 18.37 24.65
C GLN A 1080 23.01 17.84 23.21
N LEU A 1081 23.86 18.42 22.35
CA LEU A 1081 24.09 17.93 20.99
C LEU A 1081 24.64 16.49 20.98
N HIS A 1082 25.59 16.18 21.87
CA HIS A 1082 26.07 14.80 22.03
C HIS A 1082 24.97 13.84 22.50
N SER A 1083 24.09 14.30 23.39
CA SER A 1083 22.95 13.50 23.86
C SER A 1083 21.91 13.30 22.75
N LEU A 1084 21.69 14.32 21.92
CA LEU A 1084 20.81 14.22 20.76
C LEU A 1084 21.37 13.21 19.75
N GLN A 1085 22.67 13.27 19.46
CA GLN A 1085 23.32 12.27 18.60
C GLN A 1085 23.18 10.85 19.16
N ARG A 1086 23.32 10.69 20.48
CA ARG A 1086 23.11 9.40 21.15
C ARG A 1086 21.69 8.87 20.96
N ALA A 1087 20.69 9.74 21.07
CA ALA A 1087 19.29 9.40 20.87
C ALA A 1087 18.99 9.01 19.41
N LEU A 1088 19.53 9.78 18.44
CA LEU A 1088 19.47 9.47 17.00
C LEU A 1088 20.09 8.10 16.68
N ASP A 1089 21.25 7.80 17.28
CA ASP A 1089 21.94 6.53 17.10
C ASP A 1089 21.20 5.35 17.75
N GLY A 1090 20.29 5.63 18.70
CA GLY A 1090 19.62 4.63 19.53
C GLY A 1090 20.58 3.95 20.50
N ALA A 1091 21.53 4.70 21.09
CA ALA A 1091 22.56 4.15 21.97
C ALA A 1091 22.16 4.19 23.46
N LYS A 1092 22.36 3.06 24.19
CA LYS A 1092 22.20 3.02 25.66
C LYS A 1092 23.28 3.86 26.37
N ILE A 1093 22.95 4.42 27.54
CA ILE A 1093 23.81 5.31 28.35
C ILE A 1093 25.19 4.68 28.68
N ARG A 1094 25.26 3.35 28.85
CA ARG A 1094 26.50 2.61 29.18
C ARG A 1094 27.20 1.94 27.98
N SER A 1095 26.73 2.15 26.75
CA SER A 1095 27.17 1.40 25.55
C SER A 1095 28.60 1.66 25.08
N TRP A 1096 29.36 2.54 25.74
CA TRP A 1096 30.76 2.85 25.43
C TRP A 1096 31.75 1.82 26.00
N LEU A 1097 31.31 0.98 26.94
CA LEU A 1097 32.13 -0.06 27.57
C LEU A 1097 32.13 -1.38 26.79
N ASP A 1098 31.11 -1.63 25.94
CA ASP A 1098 30.96 -2.85 25.14
C ASP A 1098 31.53 -2.66 23.71
N ALA A 1099 32.80 -2.27 23.59
CA ALA A 1099 33.47 -2.29 22.29
C ALA A 1099 33.63 -3.76 21.82
N PRO A 1100 33.26 -4.12 20.58
CA PRO A 1100 33.65 -5.40 20.01
C PRO A 1100 35.18 -5.47 19.95
N LEU A 1101 35.78 -6.54 20.49
CA LEU A 1101 37.20 -6.84 20.34
C LEU A 1101 37.53 -6.86 18.84
N ASN A 1102 38.36 -5.92 18.39
CA ASN A 1102 38.82 -5.84 17.01
C ASN A 1102 39.43 -7.18 16.57
N ALA A 1103 38.87 -7.77 15.53
CA ALA A 1103 39.56 -8.79 14.73
C ALA A 1103 40.76 -8.10 14.08
N SER A 1104 41.94 -8.28 14.68
CA SER A 1104 43.20 -7.84 14.10
C SER A 1104 43.48 -8.71 12.87
N PRO A 1105 43.83 -8.13 11.70
CA PRO A 1105 44.30 -8.93 10.59
C PRO A 1105 45.67 -9.51 10.97
N THR A 1106 45.76 -10.83 11.00
CA THR A 1106 47.03 -11.57 11.08
C THR A 1106 47.87 -11.19 9.86
N ARG A 1107 48.77 -10.21 10.03
CA ARG A 1107 49.83 -9.93 9.05
C ARG A 1107 50.91 -11.00 9.18
N THR A 1108 51.04 -11.83 8.16
CA THR A 1108 52.25 -12.61 7.88
C THR A 1108 53.44 -11.66 7.66
N PRO A 1109 54.65 -11.99 8.16
CA PRO A 1109 55.80 -11.10 8.08
C PRO A 1109 56.52 -11.27 6.73
N SER A 1110 56.62 -10.21 5.94
CA SER A 1110 57.56 -10.13 4.81
C SER A 1110 58.51 -8.94 5.01
N SER A 1111 59.79 -9.29 5.18
CA SER A 1111 61.09 -8.59 5.07
C SER A 1111 61.22 -7.06 5.02
N PRO A 1112 62.34 -6.50 5.56
CA PRO A 1112 62.51 -5.07 5.86
C PRO A 1112 63.28 -4.29 4.78
N SER A 1113 62.92 -3.02 4.59
CA SER A 1113 63.76 -1.97 3.97
C SER A 1113 63.50 -0.62 4.66
N PRO A 1114 64.49 0.30 4.76
CA PRO A 1114 64.61 1.23 5.90
C PRO A 1114 64.38 2.72 5.49
N PRO A 1115 64.76 3.77 6.26
CA PRO A 1115 63.81 4.65 6.95
C PRO A 1115 63.86 6.13 6.54
N GLY A 1116 62.80 6.87 6.88
CA GLY A 1116 62.78 8.36 6.92
C GLY A 1116 61.39 8.90 6.59
N GLU A 1117 60.80 9.89 7.24
CA GLU A 1117 61.15 10.73 8.39
C GLU A 1117 59.83 11.19 9.00
N LEU A 1118 59.84 11.49 10.31
CA LEU A 1118 58.70 12.02 11.07
C LEU A 1118 58.21 13.37 10.52
N TRP A 1119 56.97 13.72 10.84
CA TRP A 1119 56.46 14.94 11.53
C TRP A 1119 54.91 14.92 11.34
N GLY A 1120 54.03 15.15 12.31
CA GLY A 1120 54.14 15.91 13.55
C GLY A 1120 53.29 17.19 13.46
N GLY A 1121 51.97 17.08 13.68
CA GLY A 1121 51.17 18.07 14.43
C GLY A 1121 50.74 19.41 13.80
N CYS A 1122 49.42 19.62 13.91
CA CYS A 1122 48.72 20.85 14.33
C CYS A 1122 48.33 21.96 13.33
N CYS A 1123 47.02 22.21 13.38
CA CYS A 1123 46.27 23.42 13.04
C CYS A 1123 46.93 24.74 13.49
N GLU A 1124 46.80 25.80 12.69
CA GLU A 1124 45.89 26.94 12.93
C GLU A 1124 46.08 28.08 11.91
N GLN A 1125 44.96 28.75 11.58
CA GLN A 1125 44.83 30.14 11.06
C GLN A 1125 45.34 30.43 9.62
N ALA A 1126 44.68 31.19 8.74
CA ALA A 1126 43.50 32.05 8.83
C ALA A 1126 42.91 32.34 7.43
N ARG A 1127 41.58 32.53 7.41
CA ARG A 1127 40.79 33.51 6.62
C ARG A 1127 41.36 34.04 5.30
N ARG A 1128 40.63 33.82 4.18
CA ARG A 1128 39.78 34.82 3.48
C ARG A 1128 39.35 34.32 2.08
N VAL A 1129 38.09 34.61 1.72
CA VAL A 1129 37.58 34.95 0.36
C VAL A 1129 37.42 33.72 -0.58
N LEU A 1130 36.28 33.39 -1.22
CA LEU A 1130 34.99 34.02 -1.53
C LEU A 1130 34.03 32.90 -2.01
N CYS A 1131 32.74 32.94 -1.67
CA CYS A 1131 31.68 32.30 -2.48
C CYS A 1131 31.58 33.03 -3.85
N PRO A 1132 30.95 32.43 -4.87
CA PRO A 1132 29.51 32.68 -5.01
C PRO A 1132 28.65 31.52 -5.54
N CYS A 1133 27.40 31.58 -5.06
CA CYS A 1133 26.11 31.15 -5.62
C CYS A 1133 25.92 29.71 -6.10
#